data_AF-A0A9Q4QT36-F1
#
_entry.id   AF-A0A9Q4QT36-F1
#
_cell.length_a   1.000
_cell.length_b   1.000
_cell.length_c   1.000
_cell.angle_alpha   90.00
_cell.angle_beta   90.00
_cell.angle_gamma   90.00
#
_symmetry.space_group_name_H-M   'P 1'
#
loop_
_entity.id
_entity.type
_entity.pdbx_description
1 polymer ?
#
loop_
_entity_poly.entity_id
_entity_poly.type
_entity_poly.pdbx_seq_one_letter_code
_entity_poly.pdbx_strand_id
1 'polypeptide(L)'
;MLQVLSVVVACIWICAAQAEQEHVLDDFENISSWKLVLSRDVSGTLRQVAVASGGYALCLDYNFNGVAGDVGIRRELPIQYSENYQFSFLVRGDAPANDLQLKLLDVSGDNVWWVNRTKFEVPGNWTSVTYRKRQIDNAWGPDTDKTLRRSAQLEFNIHNSVGGRGSICFDRLALKVLPASDTSPLTAKAITDTAPALVHRLVDGRPETFWLSSGVKQQTVTLDMGGPREIGGAVIDWVPGLQATRYTVRGSMDGRRWKVLRNVVAGTYFTHWLALPDTEARYVRFDLQDGPNWRYGIKEIKLQPLAFAATPNDFIKSLASVWPRGSFPRSFSGEQSYWTILGLDGGTEQGLINTDGAIEATKFGFSIEPFVVMDGNRLLRWSDVSSQQSLQEGYLPIPRVEWRHDQVNLQVTAFVQGIPEQAQLVARYQLRNVGKQARDFTLALAVRPFQVNPPSQFLNMLGGVSRIDQLGFNGTQVSVNGKARVFASRVPDGVYATAFDAGMDVVHLAQASLPSITQVNDESGLASGAMLFRWHLQPNEMREIAVLMPQTGTSGWPSGFEAKQAQQQVAQMWRDKLDLVKIDVPAEGRSVVDVMRTALAHMLISRDGPSVQPGTRAYSRSWIRDGAMVSEALLRLGREDVVRDYIRWFAQYQFANGMVPCCVDHRGSDPAPENDSHGELIYAIGEYYRYTRDRDFLAAMWSHVNAAVAYMDTLRLSERTEANFMRDQAFYGMMPASISHEGYSDKPVHAYWDNFWALRGYEDAAYLASVLDKPEDAVRVSISRDEFAADLSASLRSAVRNRGINFLPGSVEHGDFDAISTAVALALEGERSLLPQDLLVNTFERYWSDFVERRDGKRKWKDYTPYEWRSVSAFVRLDWRNRVWDAAKYFLGDRAPQGWNQWPEVVSHTPNVPFFLGDLPHAWVASDFVRSVLDMFAYTRESDSSLVIAAGVPVHWFGGKGVALHDLRTPQGRLSYHIQGSEKKLRIDLKSGLVMPSGGVVFRWPYAGAPGVSRVNGEVTAWQGRELRILRLPAMVEIDMPTALHPVGR
;
A
#
# COMPACT_ATOMS: atom_id res chain seq x y z
N MET A 1 -4.51 -63.17 -34.40
CA MET A 1 -4.76 -61.73 -34.61
C MET A 1 -5.93 -61.18 -33.80
N LEU A 2 -7.05 -61.90 -33.63
CA LEU A 2 -8.18 -61.43 -32.81
C LEU A 2 -7.91 -61.34 -31.29
N GLN A 3 -7.07 -62.21 -30.72
CA GLN A 3 -6.75 -62.15 -29.28
C GLN A 3 -5.79 -61.01 -28.89
N VAL A 4 -4.98 -60.50 -29.82
CA VAL A 4 -4.07 -59.38 -29.56
C VAL A 4 -4.82 -58.04 -29.62
N LEU A 5 -5.84 -57.93 -30.47
CA LEU A 5 -6.70 -56.73 -30.53
C LEU A 5 -7.55 -56.58 -29.25
N SER A 6 -8.06 -57.67 -28.68
CA SER A 6 -8.86 -57.62 -27.46
C SER A 6 -8.05 -57.24 -26.22
N VAL A 7 -6.76 -57.62 -26.15
CA VAL A 7 -5.86 -57.23 -25.06
C VAL A 7 -5.40 -55.78 -25.21
N VAL A 8 -5.18 -55.28 -26.43
CA VAL A 8 -4.83 -53.86 -26.66
C VAL A 8 -6.03 -52.94 -26.43
N VAL A 9 -7.25 -53.34 -26.82
CA VAL A 9 -8.48 -52.56 -26.54
C VAL A 9 -8.85 -52.62 -25.05
N ALA A 10 -8.62 -53.74 -24.37
CA ALA A 10 -8.78 -53.83 -22.91
C ALA A 10 -7.72 -53.00 -22.16
N CYS A 11 -6.46 -52.97 -22.61
CA CYS A 11 -5.42 -52.10 -22.02
C CYS A 11 -5.68 -50.61 -22.28
N ILE A 12 -6.25 -50.23 -23.43
CA ILE A 12 -6.66 -48.83 -23.71
C ILE A 12 -7.86 -48.42 -22.85
N TRP A 13 -8.81 -49.32 -22.57
CA TRP A 13 -9.91 -49.06 -21.65
C TRP A 13 -9.49 -49.04 -20.17
N ILE A 14 -8.51 -49.86 -19.78
CA ILE A 14 -7.95 -49.87 -18.41
C ILE A 14 -7.09 -48.62 -18.15
N CYS A 15 -6.35 -48.10 -19.16
CA CYS A 15 -5.62 -46.84 -19.02
C CYS A 15 -6.53 -45.60 -19.07
N ALA A 16 -7.68 -45.64 -19.75
CA ALA A 16 -8.65 -44.55 -19.73
C ALA A 16 -9.48 -44.50 -18.43
N ALA A 17 -9.70 -45.64 -17.77
CA ALA A 17 -10.43 -45.72 -16.49
C ALA A 17 -9.59 -45.28 -15.26
N GLN A 18 -8.27 -45.11 -15.41
CA GLN A 18 -7.40 -44.61 -14.34
C GLN A 18 -7.40 -43.07 -14.22
N ALA A 19 -8.09 -42.33 -15.11
CA ALA A 19 -8.05 -40.87 -15.16
C ALA A 19 -9.04 -40.13 -14.22
N GLU A 20 -9.82 -40.84 -13.39
CA GLU A 20 -10.81 -40.22 -12.49
C GLU A 20 -10.82 -40.77 -11.05
N GLN A 21 -9.76 -41.44 -10.61
CA GLN A 21 -9.74 -42.04 -9.27
C GLN A 21 -9.49 -40.98 -8.19
N GLU A 22 -10.46 -40.78 -7.30
CA GLU A 22 -10.30 -40.00 -6.07
C GLU A 22 -9.51 -40.86 -5.06
N HIS A 23 -8.39 -40.33 -4.56
CA HIS A 23 -7.56 -40.96 -3.55
C HIS A 23 -7.69 -40.20 -2.24
N VAL A 24 -8.21 -40.85 -1.19
CA VAL A 24 -8.24 -40.28 0.16
C VAL A 24 -6.81 -40.26 0.69
N LEU A 25 -6.29 -39.05 0.93
CA LEU A 25 -4.96 -38.82 1.48
C LEU A 25 -4.95 -38.92 3.01
N ASP A 26 -6.05 -38.51 3.66
CA ASP A 26 -6.23 -38.67 5.09
C ASP A 26 -7.72 -38.66 5.50
N ASP A 27 -8.08 -39.51 6.45
CA ASP A 27 -9.41 -39.58 7.07
C ASP A 27 -9.50 -38.83 8.41
N PHE A 28 -8.38 -38.28 8.90
CA PHE A 28 -8.28 -37.57 10.18
C PHE A 28 -8.58 -38.43 11.43
N GLU A 29 -8.62 -39.77 11.29
CA GLU A 29 -8.87 -40.68 12.42
C GLU A 29 -7.68 -40.82 13.38
N ASN A 30 -6.46 -40.45 12.95
CA ASN A 30 -5.26 -40.47 13.80
C ASN A 30 -4.73 -39.07 14.10
N ILE A 31 -5.15 -38.51 15.24
CA ILE A 31 -4.69 -37.20 15.73
C ILE A 31 -3.17 -37.08 15.90
N SER A 32 -2.47 -38.18 16.22
CA SER A 32 -1.02 -38.16 16.43
C SER A 32 -0.20 -37.90 15.15
N SER A 33 -0.84 -38.03 13.98
CA SER A 33 -0.23 -37.71 12.69
C SER A 33 -0.21 -36.21 12.38
N TRP A 34 -0.89 -35.40 13.21
CA TRP A 34 -1.03 -33.96 13.03
C TRP A 34 -0.32 -33.19 14.15
N LYS A 35 0.52 -32.23 13.77
CA LYS A 35 1.23 -31.32 14.67
C LYS A 35 0.47 -30.00 14.73
N LEU A 36 0.28 -29.47 15.94
CA LEU A 36 -0.29 -28.14 16.15
C LEU A 36 0.77 -27.08 15.82
N VAL A 37 0.38 -26.06 15.06
CA VAL A 37 1.20 -24.89 14.71
C VAL A 37 0.55 -23.67 15.32
N LEU A 38 1.27 -22.95 16.17
CA LEU A 38 0.79 -21.76 16.87
C LEU A 38 1.75 -20.60 16.68
N SER A 39 1.20 -19.43 16.39
CA SER A 39 1.90 -18.16 16.56
C SER A 39 2.05 -17.80 18.04
N ARG A 40 2.94 -16.85 18.34
CA ARG A 40 3.18 -16.38 19.72
C ARG A 40 1.89 -15.85 20.34
N ASP A 41 1.64 -16.20 21.59
CA ASP A 41 0.45 -15.85 22.38
C ASP A 41 -0.91 -16.29 21.80
N VAL A 42 -0.91 -17.08 20.71
CA VAL A 42 -2.09 -17.81 20.22
C VAL A 42 -2.20 -19.15 20.93
N SER A 43 -3.40 -19.52 21.36
CA SER A 43 -3.67 -20.81 22.00
C SER A 43 -4.43 -21.73 21.07
N GLY A 44 -4.12 -23.03 21.09
CA GLY A 44 -4.89 -24.03 20.38
C GLY A 44 -4.75 -25.42 20.96
N THR A 45 -5.75 -26.26 20.69
CA THR A 45 -5.77 -27.67 21.09
C THR A 45 -6.40 -28.53 20.01
N LEU A 46 -5.93 -29.76 19.88
CA LEU A 46 -6.49 -30.74 18.96
C LEU A 46 -7.35 -31.73 19.73
N ARG A 47 -8.51 -32.08 19.17
CA ARG A 47 -9.39 -33.13 19.70
C ARG A 47 -10.04 -33.92 18.58
N GLN A 48 -10.42 -35.15 18.89
CA GLN A 48 -11.18 -36.00 17.98
C GLN A 48 -12.67 -35.90 18.27
N VAL A 49 -13.49 -35.98 17.23
CA VAL A 49 -14.96 -35.99 17.35
C VAL A 49 -15.55 -37.09 16.50
N ALA A 50 -16.41 -37.91 17.10
CA ALA A 50 -17.12 -38.95 16.38
C ALA A 50 -17.99 -38.35 15.25
N VAL A 51 -17.94 -38.98 14.09
CA VAL A 51 -18.77 -38.63 12.92
C VAL A 51 -19.95 -39.58 12.79
N ALA A 52 -21.10 -39.06 12.36
CA ALA A 52 -22.35 -39.82 12.30
C ALA A 52 -22.30 -41.02 11.33
N SER A 53 -21.37 -41.00 10.36
CA SER A 53 -21.07 -42.08 9.44
C SER A 53 -20.22 -43.21 10.04
N GLY A 54 -19.78 -43.09 11.30
CA GLY A 54 -18.72 -43.91 11.90
C GLY A 54 -17.33 -43.29 11.68
N GLY A 55 -16.41 -43.51 12.62
CA GLY A 55 -15.06 -42.93 12.60
C GLY A 55 -14.90 -41.66 13.45
N TYR A 56 -13.77 -40.97 13.29
CA TYR A 56 -13.43 -39.72 13.99
C TYR A 56 -12.92 -38.65 13.03
N ALA A 57 -13.35 -37.41 13.22
CA ALA A 57 -12.78 -36.23 12.58
C ALA A 57 -11.82 -35.49 13.53
N LEU A 58 -10.92 -34.68 12.97
CA LEU A 58 -9.99 -33.84 13.74
C LEU A 58 -10.56 -32.42 13.87
N CYS A 59 -10.67 -31.92 15.10
CA CYS A 59 -11.04 -30.55 15.39
C CYS A 59 -9.88 -29.78 16.01
N LEU A 60 -9.69 -28.56 15.52
CA LEU A 60 -8.81 -27.54 16.04
C LEU A 60 -9.65 -26.51 16.79
N ASP A 61 -9.54 -26.48 18.12
CA ASP A 61 -10.04 -25.40 18.94
C ASP A 61 -8.94 -24.36 19.13
N TYR A 62 -9.26 -23.08 19.03
CA TYR A 62 -8.26 -22.02 19.09
C TYR A 62 -8.79 -20.73 19.72
N ASN A 63 -7.86 -19.90 20.17
CA ASN A 63 -8.10 -18.52 20.58
C ASN A 63 -6.92 -17.63 20.18
N PHE A 64 -7.18 -16.57 19.41
CA PHE A 64 -6.16 -15.60 19.03
C PHE A 64 -5.76 -14.66 20.17
N ASN A 65 -6.48 -14.64 21.31
CA ASN A 65 -6.14 -13.84 22.50
C ASN A 65 -5.90 -12.34 22.24
N GLY A 66 -6.47 -11.79 21.16
CA GLY A 66 -6.30 -10.38 20.77
C GLY A 66 -4.97 -10.04 20.10
N VAL A 67 -4.18 -11.04 19.68
CA VAL A 67 -2.97 -10.85 18.86
C VAL A 67 -3.22 -11.27 17.41
N ALA A 68 -2.44 -10.70 16.49
CA ALA A 68 -2.40 -11.20 15.12
C ALA A 68 -1.68 -12.56 15.06
N GLY A 69 -1.74 -13.23 13.91
CA GLY A 69 -1.02 -14.47 13.65
C GLY A 69 -1.92 -15.63 13.27
N ASP A 70 -1.39 -16.83 13.48
CA ASP A 70 -1.86 -18.06 12.85
C ASP A 70 -2.04 -19.20 13.85
N VAL A 71 -3.04 -20.04 13.60
CA VAL A 71 -3.24 -21.32 14.26
C VAL A 71 -3.56 -22.38 13.22
N GLY A 72 -2.90 -23.53 13.28
CA GLY A 72 -3.05 -24.55 12.24
C GLY A 72 -2.67 -25.95 12.67
N ILE A 73 -2.93 -26.88 11.77
CA ILE A 73 -2.52 -28.28 11.86
C ILE A 73 -1.65 -28.63 10.67
N ARG A 74 -0.48 -29.22 10.94
CA ARG A 74 0.49 -29.60 9.92
C ARG A 74 0.79 -31.08 9.98
N ARG A 75 0.97 -31.70 8.81
CA ARG A 75 1.34 -33.11 8.68
C ARG A 75 2.42 -33.30 7.63
N GLU A 76 3.34 -34.21 7.92
CA GLU A 76 4.24 -34.78 6.93
C GLU A 76 3.44 -35.73 6.02
N LEU A 77 3.22 -35.31 4.79
CA LEU A 77 2.38 -35.99 3.81
C LEU A 77 2.97 -35.75 2.42
N PRO A 78 3.91 -36.61 1.96
CA PRO A 78 4.49 -36.47 0.64
C PRO A 78 3.46 -36.70 -0.46
N ILE A 79 3.28 -35.74 -1.36
CA ILE A 79 2.34 -35.82 -2.48
C ILE A 79 3.09 -35.55 -3.78
N GLN A 80 2.84 -36.38 -4.79
CA GLN A 80 3.24 -36.13 -6.17
C GLN A 80 2.02 -35.72 -6.98
N TYR A 81 2.11 -34.60 -7.69
CA TYR A 81 0.98 -34.03 -8.41
C TYR A 81 0.97 -34.42 -9.88
N SER A 82 -0.21 -34.73 -10.41
CA SER A 82 -0.47 -34.88 -11.84
C SER A 82 -0.48 -33.51 -12.54
N GLU A 83 -0.56 -33.51 -13.88
CA GLU A 83 -0.66 -32.29 -14.66
C GLU A 83 -1.87 -31.43 -14.26
N ASN A 84 -3.00 -32.07 -13.93
CA ASN A 84 -4.21 -31.44 -13.42
C ASN A 84 -4.84 -32.29 -12.30
N TYR A 85 -5.40 -31.64 -11.29
CA TYR A 85 -5.91 -32.29 -10.09
C TYR A 85 -6.86 -31.37 -9.29
N GLN A 86 -7.58 -31.98 -8.36
CA GLN A 86 -8.47 -31.30 -7.42
C GLN A 86 -8.30 -31.88 -6.02
N PHE A 87 -8.13 -31.01 -5.02
CA PHE A 87 -8.30 -31.34 -3.62
C PHE A 87 -9.76 -31.28 -3.21
N SER A 88 -10.17 -32.18 -2.33
CA SER A 88 -11.44 -32.12 -1.61
C SER A 88 -11.21 -32.41 -0.13
N PHE A 89 -11.94 -31.73 0.74
CA PHE A 89 -12.01 -32.07 2.17
C PHE A 89 -13.36 -31.64 2.73
N LEU A 90 -13.77 -32.27 3.83
CA LEU A 90 -14.96 -31.88 4.58
C LEU A 90 -14.55 -30.91 5.69
N VAL A 91 -15.35 -29.86 5.87
CA VAL A 91 -15.18 -28.88 6.94
C VAL A 91 -16.50 -28.63 7.64
N ARG A 92 -16.44 -28.44 8.96
CA ARG A 92 -17.51 -27.86 9.75
C ARG A 92 -16.94 -27.13 10.96
N GLY A 93 -17.74 -26.31 11.62
CA GLY A 93 -17.32 -25.71 12.87
C GLY A 93 -18.21 -24.57 13.34
N ASP A 94 -17.73 -23.92 14.39
CA ASP A 94 -18.27 -22.69 14.94
C ASP A 94 -17.07 -21.77 15.20
N ALA A 95 -16.82 -20.87 14.26
CA ALA A 95 -15.67 -20.00 14.27
C ALA A 95 -15.99 -18.68 13.55
N PRO A 96 -15.43 -17.54 14.01
CA PRO A 96 -15.49 -16.30 13.25
C PRO A 96 -14.88 -16.49 11.85
N ALA A 97 -15.35 -15.71 10.88
CA ALA A 97 -14.92 -15.76 9.48
C ALA A 97 -13.49 -15.21 9.31
N ASN A 98 -12.52 -15.93 9.86
CA ASN A 98 -11.09 -15.75 9.64
C ASN A 98 -10.68 -16.37 8.29
N ASP A 99 -9.43 -16.19 7.89
CA ASP A 99 -8.94 -16.72 6.62
C ASP A 99 -8.62 -18.21 6.77
N LEU A 100 -9.12 -19.03 5.85
CA LEU A 100 -8.79 -20.46 5.79
C LEU A 100 -7.77 -20.71 4.68
N GLN A 101 -6.61 -21.21 5.08
CA GLN A 101 -5.48 -21.48 4.20
C GLN A 101 -5.20 -22.98 4.14
N LEU A 102 -4.99 -23.49 2.92
CA LEU A 102 -4.37 -24.80 2.67
C LEU A 102 -2.97 -24.53 2.14
N LYS A 103 -1.93 -24.90 2.90
CA LYS A 103 -0.52 -24.74 2.52
C LYS A 103 0.10 -26.08 2.16
N LEU A 104 0.93 -26.08 1.12
CA LEU A 104 1.67 -27.22 0.58
C LEU A 104 3.14 -26.81 0.58
N LEU A 105 3.96 -27.48 1.37
CA LEU A 105 5.37 -27.11 1.56
C LEU A 105 6.27 -28.16 0.90
N ASP A 106 7.37 -27.72 0.31
CA ASP A 106 8.40 -28.63 -0.20
C ASP A 106 9.19 -29.30 0.94
N VAL A 107 10.25 -30.04 0.57
CA VAL A 107 11.11 -30.74 1.54
C VAL A 107 11.92 -29.76 2.40
N SER A 108 12.27 -28.59 1.87
CA SER A 108 13.03 -27.57 2.61
C SER A 108 12.15 -26.82 3.61
N GLY A 109 10.86 -26.66 3.28
CA GLY A 109 9.95 -25.76 3.97
C GLY A 109 10.01 -24.30 3.47
N ASP A 110 11.02 -23.95 2.65
CA ASP A 110 11.23 -22.59 2.15
C ASP A 110 10.24 -22.25 1.01
N ASN A 111 9.84 -23.24 0.20
CA ASN A 111 8.87 -23.05 -0.89
C ASN A 111 7.46 -23.49 -0.47
N VAL A 112 6.51 -22.54 -0.56
CA VAL A 112 5.12 -22.76 -0.15
C VAL A 112 4.17 -22.42 -1.29
N TRP A 113 3.23 -23.33 -1.52
CA TRP A 113 2.06 -23.10 -2.36
C TRP A 113 0.82 -23.12 -1.51
N TRP A 114 -0.19 -22.32 -1.86
CA TRP A 114 -1.36 -22.21 -1.02
C TRP A 114 -2.67 -21.96 -1.78
N VAL A 115 -3.76 -22.24 -1.10
CA VAL A 115 -5.06 -21.64 -1.38
C VAL A 115 -5.41 -20.78 -0.17
N ASN A 116 -5.63 -19.48 -0.36
CA ASN A 116 -6.08 -18.59 0.71
C ASN A 116 -7.54 -18.17 0.47
N ARG A 117 -8.46 -18.61 1.35
CA ARG A 117 -9.86 -18.16 1.36
C ARG A 117 -10.04 -17.11 2.43
N THR A 118 -10.01 -15.85 2.02
CA THR A 118 -10.21 -14.71 2.92
C THR A 118 -11.63 -14.69 3.48
N LYS A 119 -11.77 -14.42 4.79
CA LYS A 119 -13.06 -14.37 5.50
C LYS A 119 -13.94 -15.59 5.26
N PHE A 120 -13.38 -16.78 5.46
CA PHE A 120 -14.07 -18.03 5.22
C PHE A 120 -15.17 -18.26 6.27
N GLU A 121 -16.43 -18.21 5.85
CA GLU A 121 -17.57 -18.55 6.71
C GLU A 121 -17.60 -20.06 6.98
N VAL A 122 -17.23 -20.45 8.20
CA VAL A 122 -17.17 -21.86 8.59
C VAL A 122 -18.60 -22.42 8.67
N PRO A 123 -18.94 -23.47 7.90
CA PRO A 123 -20.29 -24.00 7.87
C PRO A 123 -20.59 -24.79 9.15
N GLY A 124 -21.81 -24.65 9.68
CA GLY A 124 -22.23 -25.42 10.85
C GLY A 124 -22.41 -26.93 10.57
N ASN A 125 -22.69 -27.30 9.32
CA ASN A 125 -22.81 -28.68 8.87
C ASN A 125 -21.59 -29.10 8.03
N TRP A 126 -21.28 -30.40 8.02
CA TRP A 126 -20.25 -30.96 7.15
C TRP A 126 -20.48 -30.57 5.70
N THR A 127 -19.55 -29.79 5.16
CA THR A 127 -19.61 -29.26 3.81
C THR A 127 -18.32 -29.61 3.09
N SER A 128 -18.43 -30.09 1.86
CA SER A 128 -17.26 -30.35 1.02
C SER A 128 -16.71 -29.06 0.44
N VAL A 129 -15.44 -28.80 0.68
CA VAL A 129 -14.65 -27.77 0.03
C VAL A 129 -13.81 -28.42 -1.05
N THR A 130 -13.72 -27.79 -2.22
CA THR A 130 -12.92 -28.29 -3.34
C THR A 130 -12.01 -27.20 -3.88
N TYR A 131 -10.75 -27.55 -4.12
CA TYR A 131 -9.76 -26.64 -4.70
C TYR A 131 -9.09 -27.27 -5.92
N ARG A 132 -9.12 -26.56 -7.03
CA ARG A 132 -8.45 -27.00 -8.28
C ARG A 132 -7.02 -26.50 -8.34
N LYS A 133 -6.20 -27.14 -9.18
CA LYS A 133 -4.82 -26.69 -9.46
C LYS A 133 -4.72 -25.17 -9.68
N ARG A 134 -5.62 -24.57 -10.47
CA ARG A 134 -5.59 -23.13 -10.78
C ARG A 134 -5.83 -22.20 -9.58
N GLN A 135 -6.36 -22.72 -8.47
CA GLN A 135 -6.64 -21.97 -7.25
C GLN A 135 -5.48 -22.07 -6.25
N ILE A 136 -4.43 -22.84 -6.60
CA ILE A 136 -3.24 -23.02 -5.79
C ILE A 136 -2.15 -22.12 -6.37
N ASP A 137 -1.84 -21.04 -5.66
CA ASP A 137 -0.81 -20.09 -6.04
C ASP A 137 0.51 -20.43 -5.36
N ASN A 138 1.63 -20.04 -5.96
CA ASN A 138 2.88 -19.97 -5.23
C ASN A 138 2.78 -18.80 -4.24
N ALA A 139 2.92 -19.10 -2.95
CA ALA A 139 2.79 -18.12 -1.89
C ALA A 139 4.12 -17.36 -1.71
N TRP A 140 5.21 -18.10 -1.50
CA TRP A 140 6.57 -17.57 -1.40
C TRP A 140 7.59 -18.71 -1.62
N GLY A 141 8.87 -18.33 -1.68
CA GLY A 141 10.02 -19.23 -1.69
C GLY A 141 11.09 -18.86 -2.71
N PRO A 142 12.34 -19.31 -2.52
CA PRO A 142 13.48 -18.90 -3.33
C PRO A 142 13.53 -19.53 -4.73
N ASP A 143 12.73 -20.56 -5.02
CA ASP A 143 12.79 -21.26 -6.31
C ASP A 143 12.32 -20.37 -7.47
N THR A 144 13.00 -20.44 -8.61
CA THR A 144 12.59 -19.72 -9.83
C THR A 144 11.46 -20.42 -10.58
N ASP A 145 11.40 -21.77 -10.55
CA ASP A 145 10.24 -22.54 -11.04
C ASP A 145 9.16 -22.59 -9.97
N LYS A 146 8.10 -21.80 -10.15
CA LYS A 146 6.95 -21.75 -9.24
C LYS A 146 5.96 -22.89 -9.44
N THR A 147 6.26 -23.89 -10.27
CA THR A 147 5.34 -25.01 -10.53
C THR A 147 5.35 -26.03 -9.40
N LEU A 148 4.19 -26.27 -8.78
CA LEU A 148 4.02 -27.34 -7.80
C LEU A 148 4.03 -28.72 -8.49
N ARG A 149 5.09 -29.50 -8.25
CA ARG A 149 5.24 -30.88 -8.76
C ARG A 149 5.20 -31.92 -7.65
N ARG A 150 5.69 -31.54 -6.47
CA ARG A 150 5.76 -32.36 -5.26
C ARG A 150 5.67 -31.48 -4.03
N SER A 151 5.10 -32.01 -2.97
CA SER A 151 5.13 -31.43 -1.62
C SER A 151 5.52 -32.52 -0.63
N ALA A 152 6.09 -32.12 0.51
CA ALA A 152 6.45 -33.02 1.60
C ALA A 152 5.52 -32.85 2.80
N GLN A 153 4.92 -31.67 2.97
CA GLN A 153 4.06 -31.34 4.09
C GLN A 153 2.81 -30.61 3.63
N LEU A 154 1.73 -30.81 4.38
CA LEU A 154 0.44 -30.15 4.18
C LEU A 154 0.02 -29.51 5.49
N GLU A 155 -0.51 -28.28 5.42
CA GLU A 155 -1.01 -27.54 6.57
C GLU A 155 -2.38 -26.93 6.28
N PHE A 156 -3.32 -27.13 7.21
CA PHE A 156 -4.52 -26.30 7.31
C PHE A 156 -4.25 -25.22 8.33
N ASN A 157 -4.42 -23.97 7.92
CA ASN A 157 -4.08 -22.82 8.72
C ASN A 157 -5.25 -21.84 8.77
N ILE A 158 -5.51 -21.31 9.95
CA ILE A 158 -6.51 -20.29 10.21
C ILE A 158 -5.72 -19.03 10.56
N HIS A 159 -5.73 -18.08 9.63
CA HIS A 159 -5.02 -16.82 9.78
C HIS A 159 -5.97 -15.74 10.31
N ASN A 160 -5.52 -14.99 11.31
CA ASN A 160 -6.32 -13.95 11.94
C ASN A 160 -6.62 -12.81 10.93
N SER A 161 -7.88 -12.70 10.51
CA SER A 161 -8.41 -11.55 9.78
C SER A 161 -9.59 -10.86 10.50
N VAL A 162 -10.25 -11.57 11.42
CA VAL A 162 -11.34 -11.07 12.28
C VAL A 162 -11.00 -11.23 13.76
N GLY A 163 -10.23 -12.27 14.12
CA GLY A 163 -9.80 -12.57 15.49
C GLY A 163 -10.75 -13.53 16.21
N GLY A 164 -10.70 -13.48 17.54
CA GLY A 164 -11.58 -14.25 18.43
C GLY A 164 -11.16 -15.71 18.65
N ARG A 165 -12.11 -16.51 19.13
CA ARG A 165 -11.96 -17.94 19.42
C ARG A 165 -12.93 -18.75 18.55
N GLY A 166 -12.55 -19.97 18.20
CA GLY A 166 -13.39 -20.83 17.37
C GLY A 166 -12.97 -22.29 17.41
N SER A 167 -13.79 -23.13 16.80
CA SER A 167 -13.53 -24.55 16.55
C SER A 167 -13.78 -24.83 15.07
N ILE A 168 -12.79 -25.42 14.39
CA ILE A 168 -12.94 -25.91 13.02
C ILE A 168 -12.52 -27.38 12.94
N CYS A 169 -13.32 -28.19 12.28
CA CYS A 169 -13.12 -29.62 12.14
C CYS A 169 -12.92 -30.00 10.68
N PHE A 170 -11.96 -30.89 10.44
CA PHE A 170 -11.61 -31.40 9.12
C PHE A 170 -11.83 -32.91 9.08
N ASP A 171 -12.28 -33.40 7.93
CA ASP A 171 -12.49 -34.81 7.66
C ASP A 171 -12.26 -35.08 6.15
N ARG A 172 -11.92 -36.32 5.80
CA ARG A 172 -11.77 -36.86 4.44
C ARG A 172 -11.04 -35.93 3.46
N LEU A 173 -9.75 -35.71 3.69
CA LEU A 173 -8.87 -35.05 2.72
C LEU A 173 -8.58 -36.01 1.57
N ALA A 174 -8.91 -35.60 0.35
CA ALA A 174 -8.70 -36.40 -0.85
C ALA A 174 -8.11 -35.58 -2.01
N LEU A 175 -7.46 -36.28 -2.91
CA LEU A 175 -6.91 -35.77 -4.16
C LEU A 175 -7.51 -36.57 -5.32
N LYS A 176 -8.15 -35.87 -6.24
CA LYS A 176 -8.66 -36.44 -7.50
C LYS A 176 -7.76 -35.99 -8.65
N VAL A 177 -7.26 -36.96 -9.43
CA VAL A 177 -6.62 -36.67 -10.72
C VAL A 177 -7.68 -36.20 -11.71
N LEU A 178 -7.40 -35.11 -12.41
CA LEU A 178 -8.27 -34.59 -13.46
C LEU A 178 -7.59 -34.74 -14.83
N PRO A 179 -8.36 -34.87 -15.92
CA PRO A 179 -7.83 -34.74 -17.26
C PRO A 179 -7.07 -33.41 -17.46
N ALA A 180 -6.12 -33.39 -18.39
CA ALA A 180 -5.46 -32.14 -18.79
C ALA A 180 -6.51 -31.08 -19.16
N SER A 181 -6.26 -29.83 -18.76
CA SER A 181 -7.21 -28.74 -19.02
C SER A 181 -7.33 -28.48 -20.52
N ASP A 182 -8.54 -28.51 -21.06
CA ASP A 182 -8.80 -28.17 -22.47
C ASP A 182 -8.79 -26.66 -22.67
N THR A 183 -7.68 -26.16 -23.20
CA THR A 183 -7.42 -24.74 -23.50
C THR A 183 -7.78 -24.34 -24.93
N SER A 184 -8.40 -25.24 -25.71
CA SER A 184 -8.89 -24.90 -27.05
C SER A 184 -9.93 -23.77 -27.01
N PRO A 185 -10.19 -23.05 -28.12
CA PRO A 185 -11.27 -22.06 -28.13
C PRO A 185 -12.61 -22.65 -27.67
N LEU A 186 -13.37 -21.88 -26.89
CA LEU A 186 -14.72 -22.28 -26.47
C LEU A 186 -15.66 -22.27 -27.67
N THR A 187 -16.03 -23.46 -28.14
CA THR A 187 -17.04 -23.66 -29.19
C THR A 187 -18.25 -24.36 -28.61
N ALA A 188 -19.46 -23.92 -28.99
CA ALA A 188 -20.69 -24.56 -28.55
C ALA A 188 -21.68 -24.74 -29.68
N LYS A 189 -22.52 -25.77 -29.58
CA LYS A 189 -23.69 -25.96 -30.43
C LYS A 189 -24.91 -25.40 -29.71
N ALA A 190 -25.61 -24.46 -30.35
CA ALA A 190 -26.85 -23.91 -29.82
C ALA A 190 -28.05 -24.84 -30.05
N ILE A 191 -28.91 -24.94 -29.04
CA ILE A 191 -30.12 -25.79 -28.98
C ILE A 191 -31.27 -24.94 -28.42
N THR A 192 -32.44 -25.03 -29.04
CA THR A 192 -33.66 -24.31 -28.62
C THR A 192 -34.88 -25.20 -28.72
N ASP A 193 -35.82 -25.08 -27.79
CA ASP A 193 -36.98 -25.98 -27.71
C ASP A 193 -38.10 -25.65 -28.73
N THR A 194 -38.27 -24.39 -29.11
CA THR A 194 -39.47 -23.95 -29.88
C THR A 194 -39.19 -23.25 -31.21
N ALA A 195 -37.94 -22.91 -31.54
CA ALA A 195 -37.57 -22.25 -32.80
C ALA A 195 -36.20 -22.74 -33.34
N PRO A 196 -36.09 -24.00 -33.79
CA PRO A 196 -34.81 -24.59 -34.21
C PRO A 196 -34.27 -24.02 -35.54
N ALA A 197 -35.10 -23.32 -36.31
CA ALA A 197 -34.67 -22.69 -37.56
C ALA A 197 -33.58 -21.65 -37.28
N LEU A 198 -32.46 -21.75 -38.03
CA LEU A 198 -31.35 -20.80 -37.97
C LEU A 198 -30.70 -20.68 -36.57
N VAL A 199 -30.89 -21.66 -35.69
CA VAL A 199 -30.34 -21.68 -34.32
C VAL A 199 -28.81 -21.56 -34.28
N HIS A 200 -28.12 -21.99 -35.34
CA HIS A 200 -26.68 -21.84 -35.49
C HIS A 200 -26.21 -20.38 -35.47
N ARG A 201 -27.08 -19.42 -35.81
CA ARG A 201 -26.77 -17.99 -35.77
C ARG A 201 -26.55 -17.45 -34.36
N LEU A 202 -26.96 -18.17 -33.32
CA LEU A 202 -26.68 -17.78 -31.94
C LEU A 202 -25.19 -17.85 -31.59
N VAL A 203 -24.38 -18.54 -32.40
CA VAL A 203 -22.97 -18.89 -32.11
C VAL A 203 -22.13 -18.93 -33.40
N ASP A 204 -22.54 -18.23 -34.46
CA ASP A 204 -21.83 -18.26 -35.76
C ASP A 204 -20.72 -17.22 -35.86
N GLY A 205 -20.59 -16.34 -34.85
CA GLY A 205 -19.58 -15.30 -34.75
C GLY A 205 -19.79 -14.14 -35.73
N ARG A 206 -21.00 -13.99 -36.30
CA ARG A 206 -21.31 -13.00 -37.33
C ARG A 206 -22.28 -11.93 -36.82
N PRO A 207 -21.83 -10.68 -36.58
CA PRO A 207 -22.67 -9.64 -35.97
C PRO A 207 -23.86 -9.17 -36.84
N GLU A 208 -23.86 -9.51 -38.13
CA GLU A 208 -24.91 -9.21 -39.09
C GLU A 208 -26.04 -10.26 -39.12
N THR A 209 -25.84 -11.43 -38.54
CA THR A 209 -26.88 -12.47 -38.45
C THR A 209 -27.62 -12.36 -37.10
N PHE A 210 -28.81 -12.94 -37.03
CA PHE A 210 -29.54 -13.08 -35.78
C PHE A 210 -30.52 -14.26 -35.84
N TRP A 211 -30.82 -14.79 -34.66
CA TRP A 211 -31.90 -15.72 -34.39
C TRP A 211 -33.10 -14.98 -33.78
N LEU A 212 -34.31 -15.42 -34.14
CA LEU A 212 -35.56 -14.95 -33.55
C LEU A 212 -36.26 -16.10 -32.84
N SER A 213 -36.74 -15.84 -31.63
CA SER A 213 -37.56 -16.81 -30.91
C SER A 213 -38.93 -17.01 -31.56
N SER A 214 -39.60 -18.10 -31.20
CA SER A 214 -41.03 -18.27 -31.49
C SER A 214 -41.87 -17.26 -30.70
N GLY A 215 -43.19 -17.28 -30.91
CA GLY A 215 -44.12 -16.35 -30.26
C GLY A 215 -44.49 -16.66 -28.80
N VAL A 216 -43.73 -17.52 -28.12
CA VAL A 216 -43.97 -17.86 -26.71
C VAL A 216 -43.05 -17.05 -25.82
N LYS A 217 -43.59 -16.48 -24.74
CA LYS A 217 -42.85 -15.57 -23.85
C LYS A 217 -41.72 -16.24 -23.07
N GLN A 218 -41.91 -17.49 -22.65
CA GLN A 218 -40.87 -18.29 -21.99
C GLN A 218 -40.08 -19.06 -23.06
N GLN A 219 -38.76 -18.85 -23.10
CA GLN A 219 -37.88 -19.46 -24.10
C GLN A 219 -36.63 -20.00 -23.44
N THR A 220 -36.09 -21.07 -24.01
CA THR A 220 -34.86 -21.70 -23.54
C THR A 220 -33.84 -21.72 -24.68
N VAL A 221 -32.65 -21.20 -24.41
CA VAL A 221 -31.47 -21.36 -25.28
C VAL A 221 -30.42 -22.14 -24.52
N THR A 222 -29.95 -23.26 -25.04
CA THR A 222 -28.87 -24.06 -24.45
C THR A 222 -27.67 -24.11 -25.38
N LEU A 223 -26.48 -23.91 -24.84
CA LEU A 223 -25.20 -24.09 -25.52
C LEU A 223 -24.55 -25.38 -25.01
N ASP A 224 -24.32 -26.36 -25.89
CA ASP A 224 -23.57 -27.60 -25.60
C ASP A 224 -22.14 -27.48 -26.12
N MET A 225 -21.15 -27.50 -25.23
CA MET A 225 -19.73 -27.44 -25.58
C MET A 225 -19.16 -28.80 -26.00
N GLY A 226 -19.97 -29.86 -26.03
CA GLY A 226 -19.56 -31.23 -26.39
C GLY A 226 -18.90 -32.00 -25.24
N GLY A 227 -18.29 -31.29 -24.29
CA GLY A 227 -17.72 -31.84 -23.06
C GLY A 227 -17.64 -30.79 -21.95
N PRO A 228 -17.30 -31.17 -20.70
CA PRO A 228 -17.06 -30.23 -19.63
C PRO A 228 -15.94 -29.25 -19.96
N ARG A 229 -16.20 -27.96 -19.78
CA ARG A 229 -15.24 -26.87 -19.98
C ARG A 229 -15.39 -25.85 -18.86
N GLU A 230 -14.29 -25.17 -18.55
CA GLU A 230 -14.27 -24.05 -17.62
C GLU A 230 -14.52 -22.75 -18.37
N ILE A 231 -15.45 -21.92 -17.86
CA ILE A 231 -15.83 -20.64 -18.45
C ILE A 231 -15.76 -19.54 -17.41
N GLY A 232 -15.38 -18.34 -17.85
CA GLY A 232 -15.40 -17.14 -17.01
C GLY A 232 -16.67 -16.31 -17.20
N GLY A 233 -17.40 -16.51 -18.30
CA GLY A 233 -18.58 -15.69 -18.57
C GLY A 233 -19.28 -15.98 -19.89
N ALA A 234 -20.21 -15.10 -20.23
CA ALA A 234 -20.88 -15.05 -21.53
C ALA A 234 -21.14 -13.59 -21.95
N VAL A 235 -21.14 -13.32 -23.24
CA VAL A 235 -21.55 -12.04 -23.82
C VAL A 235 -22.73 -12.30 -24.73
N ILE A 236 -23.84 -11.59 -24.53
CA ILE A 236 -25.04 -11.72 -25.36
C ILE A 236 -25.27 -10.39 -26.09
N ASP A 237 -25.24 -10.43 -27.41
CA ASP A 237 -25.63 -9.31 -28.25
C ASP A 237 -27.08 -9.49 -28.71
N TRP A 238 -27.94 -8.56 -28.33
CA TRP A 238 -29.37 -8.58 -28.67
C TRP A 238 -29.65 -7.76 -29.92
N VAL A 239 -30.74 -8.11 -30.60
CA VAL A 239 -31.37 -7.22 -31.58
C VAL A 239 -32.08 -6.10 -30.81
N PRO A 240 -31.80 -4.81 -31.11
CA PRO A 240 -32.43 -3.70 -30.40
C PRO A 240 -33.96 -3.78 -30.38
N GLY A 241 -34.55 -3.71 -29.19
CA GLY A 241 -36.00 -3.79 -28.99
C GLY A 241 -36.54 -5.22 -28.86
N LEU A 242 -35.69 -6.26 -29.00
CA LEU A 242 -36.04 -7.68 -28.84
C LEU A 242 -35.17 -8.37 -27.76
N GLN A 243 -34.58 -7.62 -26.84
CA GLN A 243 -33.76 -8.15 -25.77
C GLN A 243 -34.59 -8.80 -24.65
N ALA A 244 -34.08 -9.85 -24.01
CA ALA A 244 -34.69 -10.33 -22.76
C ALA A 244 -34.24 -9.44 -21.59
N THR A 245 -35.17 -8.75 -20.94
CA THR A 245 -34.89 -7.95 -19.74
C THR A 245 -34.87 -8.78 -18.46
N ARG A 246 -35.46 -9.99 -18.48
CA ARG A 246 -35.41 -10.95 -17.38
C ARG A 246 -35.12 -12.36 -17.86
N TYR A 247 -34.08 -12.98 -17.30
CA TYR A 247 -33.70 -14.36 -17.59
C TYR A 247 -32.77 -14.95 -16.52
N THR A 248 -32.66 -16.29 -16.49
CA THR A 248 -31.74 -17.01 -15.61
C THR A 248 -30.71 -17.78 -16.42
N VAL A 249 -29.44 -17.68 -16.04
CA VAL A 249 -28.33 -18.46 -16.61
C VAL A 249 -28.07 -19.66 -15.71
N ARG A 250 -27.97 -20.85 -16.29
CA ARG A 250 -27.74 -22.10 -15.58
C ARG A 250 -26.61 -22.92 -16.22
N GLY A 251 -25.88 -23.65 -15.39
CA GLY A 251 -24.83 -24.58 -15.81
C GLY A 251 -25.21 -26.02 -15.48
N SER A 252 -24.79 -26.96 -16.33
CA SER A 252 -24.98 -28.39 -16.11
C SER A 252 -23.86 -29.23 -16.72
N MET A 253 -23.51 -30.33 -16.05
CA MET A 253 -22.56 -31.33 -16.57
C MET A 253 -23.25 -32.41 -17.41
N ASP A 254 -24.51 -32.73 -17.09
CA ASP A 254 -25.27 -33.87 -17.64
C ASP A 254 -26.50 -33.45 -18.46
N GLY A 255 -26.83 -32.16 -18.48
CA GLY A 255 -28.01 -31.60 -19.14
C GLY A 255 -29.32 -31.83 -18.37
N ARG A 256 -29.26 -32.47 -17.20
CA ARG A 256 -30.42 -32.85 -16.38
C ARG A 256 -30.46 -32.09 -15.06
N ARG A 257 -29.31 -32.02 -14.37
CA ARG A 257 -29.14 -31.29 -13.11
C ARG A 257 -28.57 -29.91 -13.41
N TRP A 258 -29.34 -28.88 -13.10
CA TRP A 258 -29.00 -27.50 -13.44
C TRP A 258 -28.72 -26.68 -12.18
N LYS A 259 -27.55 -26.03 -12.13
CA LYS A 259 -27.20 -25.06 -11.11
C LYS A 259 -27.46 -23.66 -11.66
N VAL A 260 -28.09 -22.79 -10.87
CA VAL A 260 -28.20 -21.36 -11.22
C VAL A 260 -26.81 -20.74 -11.12
N LEU A 261 -26.40 -20.06 -12.20
CA LEU A 261 -25.14 -19.33 -12.26
C LEU A 261 -25.36 -17.83 -12.06
N ARG A 262 -26.42 -17.28 -12.66
CA ARG A 262 -26.74 -15.85 -12.57
C ARG A 262 -28.21 -15.59 -12.87
N ASN A 263 -28.79 -14.59 -12.21
CA ASN A 263 -30.08 -14.02 -12.61
C ASN A 263 -29.86 -12.63 -13.23
N VAL A 264 -30.63 -12.32 -14.26
CA VAL A 264 -30.70 -10.99 -14.85
C VAL A 264 -32.15 -10.54 -14.75
N VAL A 265 -32.39 -9.39 -14.11
CA VAL A 265 -33.73 -8.91 -13.78
C VAL A 265 -34.07 -7.55 -14.40
N ALA A 266 -33.07 -6.84 -14.94
CA ALA A 266 -33.18 -5.51 -15.54
C ALA A 266 -32.26 -5.34 -16.77
N GLY A 267 -32.18 -6.36 -17.64
CA GLY A 267 -31.32 -6.37 -18.83
C GLY A 267 -31.84 -5.51 -19.99
N THR A 268 -31.74 -4.19 -19.90
CA THR A 268 -32.24 -3.28 -20.94
C THR A 268 -31.17 -2.88 -21.96
N TYR A 269 -29.89 -3.03 -21.64
CA TYR A 269 -28.79 -2.69 -22.55
C TYR A 269 -28.66 -3.74 -23.67
N PHE A 270 -28.24 -3.32 -24.87
CA PHE A 270 -28.26 -4.22 -26.04
C PHE A 270 -27.16 -5.29 -26.03
N THR A 271 -26.13 -5.13 -25.20
CA THR A 271 -25.10 -6.15 -24.98
C THR A 271 -25.05 -6.51 -23.50
N HIS A 272 -25.36 -7.75 -23.14
CA HIS A 272 -25.26 -8.22 -21.76
C HIS A 272 -23.91 -8.89 -21.52
N TRP A 273 -23.16 -8.38 -20.55
CA TRP A 273 -21.87 -8.91 -20.13
C TRP A 273 -22.05 -9.74 -18.85
N LEU A 274 -21.87 -11.05 -18.95
CA LEU A 274 -22.20 -11.97 -17.88
C LEU A 274 -20.93 -12.54 -17.26
N ALA A 275 -20.51 -12.02 -16.11
CA ALA A 275 -19.53 -12.68 -15.25
C ALA A 275 -20.13 -13.97 -14.67
N LEU A 276 -19.45 -15.10 -14.92
CA LEU A 276 -19.81 -16.44 -14.42
C LEU A 276 -18.55 -17.09 -13.78
N PRO A 277 -17.97 -16.49 -12.72
CA PRO A 277 -16.74 -16.98 -12.09
C PRO A 277 -16.91 -18.41 -11.55
N ASP A 278 -15.80 -19.12 -11.41
CA ASP A 278 -15.75 -20.48 -10.86
C ASP A 278 -16.76 -21.47 -11.49
N THR A 279 -17.00 -21.33 -12.80
CA THR A 279 -17.97 -22.15 -13.52
C THR A 279 -17.28 -23.22 -14.37
N GLU A 280 -17.66 -24.48 -14.11
CA GLU A 280 -17.43 -25.61 -15.01
C GLU A 280 -18.79 -26.17 -15.43
N ALA A 281 -18.99 -26.31 -16.73
CA ALA A 281 -20.22 -26.88 -17.28
C ALA A 281 -19.90 -27.55 -18.62
N ARG A 282 -20.77 -28.47 -19.05
CA ARG A 282 -20.87 -28.86 -20.47
C ARG A 282 -21.95 -28.05 -21.17
N TYR A 283 -23.06 -27.84 -20.46
CA TYR A 283 -24.22 -27.13 -20.95
C TYR A 283 -24.42 -25.81 -20.20
N VAL A 284 -24.58 -24.72 -20.95
CA VAL A 284 -24.98 -23.41 -20.41
C VAL A 284 -26.34 -23.05 -20.98
N ARG A 285 -27.31 -22.74 -20.11
CA ARG A 285 -28.69 -22.49 -20.50
C ARG A 285 -29.17 -21.12 -20.06
N PHE A 286 -29.89 -20.46 -20.96
CA PHE A 286 -30.50 -19.15 -20.78
C PHE A 286 -32.02 -19.33 -20.80
N ASP A 287 -32.63 -19.25 -19.62
CA ASP A 287 -34.08 -19.35 -19.41
C ASP A 287 -34.67 -17.94 -19.52
N LEU A 288 -35.11 -17.55 -20.72
CA LEU A 288 -35.64 -16.21 -21.06
C LEU A 288 -37.10 -16.06 -20.63
N GLN A 289 -37.42 -14.98 -19.91
CA GLN A 289 -38.70 -14.85 -19.20
C GLN A 289 -39.50 -13.60 -19.60
N ASP A 290 -38.83 -12.45 -19.79
CA ASP A 290 -39.49 -11.19 -20.12
C ASP A 290 -38.60 -10.25 -20.95
N GLY A 291 -39.22 -9.29 -21.64
CA GLY A 291 -38.59 -8.31 -22.51
C GLY A 291 -39.59 -7.25 -23.01
N PRO A 292 -39.15 -6.20 -23.72
CA PRO A 292 -40.05 -5.18 -24.28
C PRO A 292 -40.92 -5.71 -25.44
N ASN A 293 -40.65 -6.94 -25.92
CA ASN A 293 -41.38 -7.60 -26.99
C ASN A 293 -41.76 -9.03 -26.58
N TRP A 294 -42.76 -9.60 -27.25
CA TRP A 294 -43.21 -10.99 -27.06
C TRP A 294 -42.29 -12.02 -27.74
N ARG A 295 -41.35 -11.56 -28.59
CA ARG A 295 -40.24 -12.34 -29.14
C ARG A 295 -38.89 -11.81 -28.68
N TYR A 296 -37.91 -12.70 -28.68
CA TYR A 296 -36.50 -12.37 -28.47
C TYR A 296 -35.72 -12.43 -29.78
N GLY A 297 -34.76 -11.52 -29.93
CA GLY A 297 -33.82 -11.49 -31.03
C GLY A 297 -32.40 -11.47 -30.50
N ILE A 298 -31.61 -12.49 -30.82
CA ILE A 298 -30.23 -12.63 -30.37
C ILE A 298 -29.34 -12.68 -31.61
N LYS A 299 -28.35 -11.79 -31.65
CA LYS A 299 -27.31 -11.79 -32.69
C LYS A 299 -26.28 -12.86 -32.41
N GLU A 300 -25.75 -12.90 -31.18
CA GLU A 300 -24.68 -13.81 -30.81
C GLU A 300 -24.70 -14.06 -29.28
N ILE A 301 -24.32 -15.27 -28.86
CA ILE A 301 -23.96 -15.62 -27.48
C ILE A 301 -22.55 -16.19 -27.48
N LYS A 302 -21.59 -15.40 -26.99
CA LYS A 302 -20.19 -15.79 -26.93
C LYS A 302 -19.81 -16.20 -25.52
N LEU A 303 -19.52 -17.48 -25.30
CA LEU A 303 -18.91 -17.97 -24.06
C LEU A 303 -17.48 -17.43 -23.93
N GLN A 304 -17.10 -17.04 -22.73
CA GLN A 304 -15.83 -16.38 -22.44
C GLN A 304 -14.91 -17.27 -21.59
N PRO A 305 -13.59 -17.23 -21.83
CA PRO A 305 -12.63 -18.02 -21.06
C PRO A 305 -12.58 -17.55 -19.60
N LEU A 306 -11.97 -18.35 -18.73
CA LEU A 306 -11.83 -18.05 -17.29
C LEU A 306 -11.31 -16.64 -17.00
N ALA A 307 -10.30 -16.18 -17.73
CA ALA A 307 -9.68 -14.87 -17.56
C ALA A 307 -10.65 -13.69 -17.72
N PHE A 308 -11.79 -13.89 -18.38
CA PHE A 308 -12.79 -12.84 -18.60
C PHE A 308 -13.40 -12.30 -17.31
N ALA A 309 -13.58 -13.13 -16.29
CA ALA A 309 -14.16 -12.70 -15.01
C ALA A 309 -13.67 -13.57 -13.84
N ALA A 310 -12.40 -13.97 -13.85
CA ALA A 310 -11.81 -14.76 -12.77
C ALA A 310 -11.98 -14.07 -11.41
N THR A 311 -11.81 -12.74 -11.39
CA THR A 311 -12.16 -11.86 -10.27
C THR A 311 -13.07 -10.71 -10.74
N PRO A 312 -13.74 -9.98 -9.84
CA PRO A 312 -14.46 -8.76 -10.20
C PRO A 312 -13.56 -7.73 -10.91
N ASN A 313 -12.28 -7.62 -10.50
CA ASN A 313 -11.33 -6.74 -11.16
C ASN A 313 -11.02 -7.18 -12.60
N ASP A 314 -10.85 -8.49 -12.85
CA ASP A 314 -10.59 -9.01 -14.20
C ASP A 314 -11.80 -8.86 -15.13
N PHE A 315 -13.01 -8.95 -14.57
CA PHE A 315 -14.24 -8.63 -15.30
C PHE A 315 -14.21 -7.20 -15.80
N ILE A 316 -13.94 -6.23 -14.93
CA ILE A 316 -13.89 -4.82 -15.32
C ILE A 316 -12.73 -4.53 -16.27
N LYS A 317 -11.55 -5.15 -16.11
CA LYS A 317 -10.45 -5.06 -17.10
C LYS A 317 -10.89 -5.58 -18.47
N SER A 318 -11.62 -6.68 -18.53
CA SER A 318 -12.14 -7.24 -19.78
C SER A 318 -13.11 -6.27 -20.46
N LEU A 319 -13.99 -5.62 -19.70
CA LEU A 319 -14.89 -4.58 -20.24
C LEU A 319 -14.12 -3.33 -20.69
N ALA A 320 -13.15 -2.87 -19.90
CA ALA A 320 -12.34 -1.70 -20.23
C ALA A 320 -11.53 -1.88 -21.53
N SER A 321 -11.20 -3.11 -21.91
CA SER A 321 -10.49 -3.42 -23.16
C SER A 321 -11.34 -3.23 -24.43
N VAL A 322 -12.67 -3.25 -24.31
CA VAL A 322 -13.59 -3.15 -25.46
C VAL A 322 -14.48 -1.91 -25.44
N TRP A 323 -14.58 -1.23 -24.29
CA TRP A 323 -15.29 0.05 -24.17
C TRP A 323 -14.39 1.22 -24.57
N PRO A 324 -14.95 2.38 -24.98
CA PRO A 324 -14.15 3.56 -25.24
C PRO A 324 -13.27 3.91 -24.03
N ARG A 325 -11.99 4.21 -24.29
CA ARG A 325 -11.07 4.72 -23.25
C ARG A 325 -11.73 5.90 -22.53
N GLY A 326 -11.53 6.00 -21.22
CA GLY A 326 -12.26 6.95 -20.37
C GLY A 326 -13.54 6.40 -19.76
N SER A 327 -14.04 5.25 -20.22
CA SER A 327 -15.29 4.68 -19.69
C SER A 327 -15.15 4.07 -18.30
N PHE A 328 -13.97 3.58 -17.96
CA PHE A 328 -13.62 3.06 -16.64
C PHE A 328 -12.47 3.89 -16.06
N PRO A 329 -12.20 3.79 -14.74
CA PRO A 329 -11.01 4.38 -14.16
C PRO A 329 -9.75 3.96 -14.92
N ARG A 330 -8.80 4.88 -15.06
CA ARG A 330 -7.54 4.71 -15.81
C ARG A 330 -6.81 3.39 -15.51
N SER A 331 -6.82 2.98 -14.25
CA SER A 331 -6.16 1.75 -13.77
C SER A 331 -6.70 0.45 -14.38
N PHE A 332 -7.94 0.44 -14.86
CA PHE A 332 -8.51 -0.71 -15.59
C PHE A 332 -8.14 -0.72 -17.07
N SER A 333 -7.61 0.38 -17.61
CA SER A 333 -7.24 0.54 -19.02
C SER A 333 -5.75 0.28 -19.30
N GLY A 334 -5.04 -0.37 -18.36
CA GLY A 334 -3.61 -0.66 -18.51
C GLY A 334 -2.71 0.56 -18.34
N GLU A 335 -3.17 1.60 -17.64
CA GLU A 335 -2.43 2.83 -17.37
C GLU A 335 -2.26 3.05 -15.87
N GLN A 336 -1.08 3.52 -15.44
CA GLN A 336 -0.81 3.82 -14.03
C GLN A 336 -1.69 4.99 -13.55
N SER A 337 -2.36 4.78 -12.42
CA SER A 337 -3.12 5.82 -11.72
C SER A 337 -2.35 6.29 -10.50
N TYR A 338 -2.32 7.60 -10.28
CA TYR A 338 -1.75 8.23 -9.09
C TYR A 338 -2.85 8.94 -8.30
N TRP A 339 -2.69 9.00 -6.98
CA TRP A 339 -3.64 9.62 -6.06
C TRP A 339 -2.92 10.36 -4.93
N THR A 340 -3.65 11.16 -4.16
CA THR A 340 -3.18 11.68 -2.86
C THR A 340 -4.29 11.53 -1.82
N ILE A 341 -3.93 11.66 -0.55
CA ILE A 341 -4.79 11.39 0.59
C ILE A 341 -5.56 12.65 1.05
N LEU A 342 -6.75 12.41 1.61
CA LEU A 342 -7.67 13.41 2.14
C LEU A 342 -8.07 13.00 3.57
N GLY A 343 -7.63 13.74 4.57
CA GLY A 343 -7.96 13.42 5.96
C GLY A 343 -7.60 14.53 6.94
N LEU A 344 -7.87 14.26 8.22
CA LEU A 344 -7.47 15.09 9.35
C LEU A 344 -6.16 14.56 9.94
N ASP A 345 -5.45 15.42 10.66
CA ASP A 345 -4.34 15.02 11.53
C ASP A 345 -4.83 14.02 12.60
N GLY A 346 -4.42 12.76 12.50
CA GLY A 346 -4.85 11.68 13.41
C GLY A 346 -6.29 11.19 13.21
N GLY A 347 -6.93 11.49 12.08
CA GLY A 347 -8.27 10.96 11.78
C GLY A 347 -8.25 9.44 11.58
N THR A 348 -9.33 8.73 11.90
CA THR A 348 -9.39 7.26 11.77
C THR A 348 -9.80 6.78 10.37
N GLU A 349 -10.13 7.71 9.48
CA GLU A 349 -10.52 7.44 8.09
C GLU A 349 -9.83 8.43 7.16
N GLN A 350 -9.46 7.96 5.97
CA GLN A 350 -8.80 8.75 4.94
C GLN A 350 -9.43 8.45 3.57
N GLY A 351 -9.78 9.52 2.86
CA GLY A 351 -10.24 9.49 1.48
C GLY A 351 -9.09 9.67 0.50
N LEU A 352 -9.35 9.45 -0.77
CA LEU A 352 -8.38 9.62 -1.86
C LEU A 352 -8.96 10.51 -2.95
N ILE A 353 -8.08 11.24 -3.64
CA ILE A 353 -8.38 11.87 -4.95
C ILE A 353 -7.32 11.45 -5.96
N ASN A 354 -7.75 10.97 -7.13
CA ASN A 354 -6.83 10.59 -8.21
C ASN A 354 -6.49 11.75 -9.14
N THR A 355 -5.49 11.56 -10.01
CA THR A 355 -5.06 12.55 -11.01
C THR A 355 -6.15 12.97 -12.01
N ASP A 356 -7.23 12.20 -12.09
CA ASP A 356 -8.37 12.42 -12.98
C ASP A 356 -9.53 13.13 -12.25
N GLY A 357 -9.45 13.35 -10.94
CA GLY A 357 -10.46 14.05 -10.15
C GLY A 357 -11.57 13.16 -9.58
N ALA A 358 -11.44 11.83 -9.67
CA ALA A 358 -12.31 10.90 -8.96
C ALA A 358 -11.95 10.89 -7.46
N ILE A 359 -12.97 10.84 -6.61
CA ILE A 359 -12.83 10.95 -5.15
C ILE A 359 -13.46 9.75 -4.45
N GLU A 360 -12.72 9.11 -3.56
CA GLU A 360 -13.17 8.06 -2.64
C GLU A 360 -13.15 8.66 -1.22
N ALA A 361 -14.26 8.59 -0.47
CA ALA A 361 -14.33 9.24 0.84
C ALA A 361 -13.72 8.42 1.98
N THR A 362 -13.85 7.09 1.94
CA THR A 362 -13.44 6.16 3.00
C THR A 362 -12.77 4.93 2.38
N LYS A 363 -11.96 4.20 3.16
CA LYS A 363 -11.32 2.95 2.71
C LYS A 363 -12.38 1.97 2.15
N PHE A 364 -12.04 1.28 1.07
CA PHE A 364 -12.94 0.36 0.33
C PHE A 364 -14.20 1.00 -0.26
N GLY A 365 -14.29 2.33 -0.26
CA GLY A 365 -15.47 3.07 -0.69
C GLY A 365 -15.69 3.04 -2.21
N PHE A 366 -16.91 3.44 -2.60
CA PHE A 366 -17.20 3.84 -3.97
C PHE A 366 -16.54 5.20 -4.27
N SER A 367 -16.51 5.58 -5.55
CA SER A 367 -16.00 6.88 -5.97
C SER A 367 -17.08 7.79 -6.55
N ILE A 368 -16.87 9.10 -6.41
CA ILE A 368 -17.53 10.14 -7.19
C ILE A 368 -16.56 10.57 -8.29
N GLU A 369 -16.93 10.34 -9.54
CA GLU A 369 -16.13 10.72 -10.71
C GLU A 369 -16.86 11.80 -11.53
N PRO A 370 -16.19 12.91 -11.88
CA PRO A 370 -16.80 13.94 -12.71
C PRO A 370 -16.80 13.58 -14.19
N PHE A 371 -17.87 13.96 -14.88
CA PHE A 371 -17.98 13.97 -16.35
C PHE A 371 -18.59 15.30 -16.81
N VAL A 372 -18.28 15.73 -18.03
CA VAL A 372 -18.87 16.94 -18.61
C VAL A 372 -19.56 16.61 -19.93
N VAL A 373 -20.87 16.84 -20.01
CA VAL A 373 -21.62 16.75 -21.27
C VAL A 373 -21.80 18.16 -21.85
N MET A 374 -21.28 18.40 -23.04
CA MET A 374 -21.45 19.65 -23.78
C MET A 374 -22.60 19.51 -24.79
N ASP A 375 -23.41 20.58 -24.91
CA ASP A 375 -24.48 20.68 -25.91
C ASP A 375 -25.46 19.49 -25.90
N GLY A 376 -25.62 18.85 -24.73
CA GLY A 376 -26.54 17.74 -24.50
C GLY A 376 -26.13 16.36 -25.01
N ASN A 377 -25.04 16.22 -25.79
CA ASN A 377 -24.65 14.92 -26.36
C ASN A 377 -23.15 14.67 -26.52
N ARG A 378 -22.28 15.62 -26.16
CA ARG A 378 -20.82 15.46 -26.25
C ARG A 378 -20.22 15.20 -24.87
N LEU A 379 -20.08 13.93 -24.51
CA LEU A 379 -19.47 13.50 -23.26
C LEU A 379 -17.94 13.63 -23.30
N LEU A 380 -17.38 14.41 -22.38
CA LEU A 380 -15.97 14.48 -22.05
C LEU A 380 -15.68 13.62 -20.82
N ARG A 381 -14.64 12.79 -20.94
CA ARG A 381 -14.10 11.90 -19.91
C ARG A 381 -12.69 12.35 -19.55
N TRP A 382 -12.08 11.69 -18.56
CA TRP A 382 -10.66 11.92 -18.24
C TRP A 382 -9.72 11.72 -19.43
N SER A 383 -10.08 10.84 -20.38
CA SER A 383 -9.29 10.55 -21.58
C SER A 383 -9.36 11.63 -22.65
N ASP A 384 -10.34 12.53 -22.57
CA ASP A 384 -10.64 13.55 -23.58
C ASP A 384 -10.05 14.92 -23.19
N VAL A 385 -9.30 14.98 -22.09
CA VAL A 385 -8.74 16.20 -21.50
C VAL A 385 -7.29 15.98 -21.11
N SER A 386 -6.54 17.07 -20.96
CA SER A 386 -5.29 17.05 -20.19
C SER A 386 -5.57 17.43 -18.74
N SER A 387 -5.00 16.72 -17.77
CA SER A 387 -5.14 17.02 -16.34
C SER A 387 -3.86 17.64 -15.77
N GLN A 388 -4.02 18.61 -14.86
CA GLN A 388 -2.93 19.16 -14.06
C GLN A 388 -3.28 19.12 -12.58
N GLN A 389 -2.30 18.76 -11.76
CA GLN A 389 -2.44 18.66 -10.31
C GLN A 389 -1.70 19.79 -9.61
N SER A 390 -2.28 20.28 -8.52
CA SER A 390 -1.67 21.29 -7.64
C SER A 390 -2.18 21.15 -6.22
N LEU A 391 -1.45 21.75 -5.27
CA LEU A 391 -1.88 21.96 -3.89
C LEU A 391 -2.21 23.44 -3.68
N GLN A 392 -3.17 23.75 -2.81
CA GLN A 392 -3.40 25.14 -2.42
C GLN A 392 -2.11 25.76 -1.84
N GLU A 393 -1.75 26.94 -2.31
CA GLU A 393 -0.49 27.64 -1.96
C GLU A 393 0.80 26.87 -2.30
N GLY A 394 0.69 25.75 -3.02
CA GLY A 394 1.81 24.91 -3.42
C GLY A 394 2.22 23.86 -2.39
N TYR A 395 1.64 23.84 -1.17
CA TYR A 395 2.02 22.88 -0.12
C TYR A 395 0.90 22.40 0.81
N LEU A 396 -0.22 23.12 0.91
CA LEU A 396 -1.30 22.73 1.82
C LEU A 396 -1.98 21.46 1.29
N PRO A 397 -2.37 20.50 2.15
CA PRO A 397 -3.02 19.24 1.77
C PRO A 397 -4.50 19.46 1.35
N ILE A 398 -4.69 20.39 0.43
CA ILE A 398 -5.95 20.74 -0.23
C ILE A 398 -5.67 20.56 -1.73
N PRO A 399 -5.71 19.32 -2.22
CA PRO A 399 -5.39 19.01 -3.61
C PRO A 399 -6.44 19.55 -4.56
N ARG A 400 -5.96 19.96 -5.74
CA ARG A 400 -6.75 20.35 -6.89
C ARG A 400 -6.33 19.55 -8.12
N VAL A 401 -7.32 19.09 -8.86
CA VAL A 401 -7.19 18.57 -10.22
C VAL A 401 -7.86 19.56 -11.17
N GLU A 402 -7.16 19.95 -12.23
CA GLU A 402 -7.66 20.82 -13.28
C GLU A 402 -7.71 20.08 -14.61
N TRP A 403 -8.90 19.89 -15.18
CA TRP A 403 -9.08 19.45 -16.55
C TRP A 403 -9.00 20.65 -17.50
N ARG A 404 -8.23 20.49 -18.58
CA ARG A 404 -8.12 21.48 -19.66
C ARG A 404 -8.58 20.87 -20.98
N HIS A 405 -9.50 21.58 -21.61
CA HIS A 405 -10.04 21.33 -22.94
C HIS A 405 -10.35 22.68 -23.61
N ASP A 406 -10.34 22.74 -24.94
CA ASP A 406 -10.48 23.99 -25.72
C ASP A 406 -11.77 24.78 -25.44
N GLN A 407 -12.80 24.10 -24.92
CA GLN A 407 -14.12 24.69 -24.67
C GLN A 407 -14.45 24.77 -23.18
N VAL A 408 -13.79 23.99 -22.33
CA VAL A 408 -14.17 23.86 -20.92
C VAL A 408 -12.97 23.60 -20.02
N ASN A 409 -13.05 24.17 -18.82
CA ASN A 409 -12.13 23.91 -17.73
C ASN A 409 -12.93 23.45 -16.51
N LEU A 410 -12.56 22.31 -15.94
CA LEU A 410 -13.13 21.79 -14.70
C LEU A 410 -12.05 21.76 -13.63
N GLN A 411 -12.31 22.39 -12.49
CA GLN A 411 -11.46 22.29 -11.30
C GLN A 411 -12.17 21.49 -10.22
N VAL A 412 -11.52 20.42 -9.76
CA VAL A 412 -11.96 19.60 -8.61
C VAL A 412 -11.02 19.90 -7.46
N THR A 413 -11.52 20.48 -6.38
CA THR A 413 -10.75 20.72 -5.14
C THR A 413 -11.38 19.95 -4.00
N ALA A 414 -10.58 19.20 -3.24
CA ALA A 414 -11.07 18.41 -2.11
C ALA A 414 -10.30 18.72 -0.83
N PHE A 415 -10.98 18.63 0.31
CA PHE A 415 -10.40 18.79 1.65
C PHE A 415 -11.29 18.11 2.70
N VAL A 416 -10.74 17.85 3.88
CA VAL A 416 -11.48 17.32 5.02
C VAL A 416 -11.58 18.38 6.11
N GLN A 417 -12.77 18.50 6.70
CA GLN A 417 -13.07 19.43 7.78
C GLN A 417 -13.71 18.69 8.96
N GLY A 418 -13.72 19.34 10.13
CA GLY A 418 -14.30 18.81 11.35
C GLY A 418 -13.25 18.30 12.33
N ILE A 419 -13.66 17.33 13.14
CA ILE A 419 -12.85 16.64 14.16
C ILE A 419 -12.86 15.13 13.88
N PRO A 420 -11.95 14.31 14.43
CA PRO A 420 -11.87 12.88 14.14
C PRO A 420 -13.19 12.11 14.27
N GLU A 421 -14.04 12.46 15.22
CA GLU A 421 -15.35 11.82 15.46
C GLU A 421 -16.46 12.29 14.49
N GLN A 422 -16.22 13.38 13.76
CA GLN A 422 -17.16 14.04 12.85
C GLN A 422 -16.40 14.59 11.62
N ALA A 423 -15.59 13.75 10.99
CA ALA A 423 -14.78 14.09 9.85
C ALA A 423 -15.61 14.05 8.56
N GLN A 424 -15.55 15.14 7.78
CA GLN A 424 -16.35 15.30 6.57
C GLN A 424 -15.45 15.73 5.41
N LEU A 425 -15.42 14.91 4.36
CA LEU A 425 -14.78 15.24 3.10
C LEU A 425 -15.69 16.16 2.29
N VAL A 426 -15.16 17.29 1.84
CA VAL A 426 -15.85 18.27 0.99
C VAL A 426 -15.13 18.34 -0.35
N ALA A 427 -15.87 18.16 -1.44
CA ALA A 427 -15.36 18.33 -2.79
C ALA A 427 -16.10 19.46 -3.51
N ARG A 428 -15.35 20.39 -4.10
CA ARG A 428 -15.83 21.54 -4.85
C ARG A 428 -15.50 21.34 -6.33
N TYR A 429 -16.52 21.44 -7.18
CA TYR A 429 -16.40 21.31 -8.63
C TYR A 429 -16.73 22.65 -9.28
N GLN A 430 -15.74 23.27 -9.91
CA GLN A 430 -15.88 24.55 -10.60
C GLN A 430 -15.76 24.34 -12.11
N LEU A 431 -16.84 24.58 -12.84
CA LEU A 431 -16.88 24.45 -14.29
C LEU A 431 -16.89 25.83 -14.94
N ARG A 432 -15.93 26.07 -15.84
CA ARG A 432 -15.78 27.33 -16.57
C ARG A 432 -15.88 27.09 -18.07
N ASN A 433 -16.65 27.93 -18.75
CA ASN A 433 -16.61 28.04 -20.21
C ASN A 433 -15.38 28.86 -20.62
N VAL A 434 -14.38 28.20 -21.20
CA VAL A 434 -13.18 28.89 -21.76
C VAL A 434 -13.30 29.12 -23.27
N GLY A 435 -14.41 28.69 -23.86
CA GLY A 435 -14.75 28.96 -25.25
C GLY A 435 -15.17 30.41 -25.49
N LYS A 436 -15.32 30.75 -26.77
CA LYS A 436 -15.67 32.12 -27.22
C LYS A 436 -17.18 32.37 -27.35
N GLN A 437 -18.01 31.36 -27.11
CA GLN A 437 -19.46 31.41 -27.28
C GLN A 437 -20.16 30.90 -26.04
N ALA A 438 -21.38 31.38 -25.79
CA ALA A 438 -22.24 30.81 -24.76
C ALA A 438 -22.57 29.35 -25.10
N ARG A 439 -22.56 28.46 -24.11
CA ARG A 439 -22.72 27.02 -24.32
C ARG A 439 -23.45 26.37 -23.16
N ASP A 440 -24.19 25.31 -23.47
CA ASP A 440 -24.82 24.46 -22.47
C ASP A 440 -23.83 23.37 -22.01
N PHE A 441 -23.68 23.27 -20.70
CA PHE A 441 -22.89 22.25 -20.03
C PHE A 441 -23.75 21.50 -19.02
N THR A 442 -23.52 20.19 -18.92
CA THR A 442 -23.95 19.38 -17.79
C THR A 442 -22.72 18.84 -17.09
N LEU A 443 -22.50 19.23 -15.84
CA LEU A 443 -21.58 18.52 -14.96
C LEU A 443 -22.32 17.32 -14.37
N ALA A 444 -21.87 16.12 -14.69
CA ALA A 444 -22.38 14.89 -14.12
C ALA A 444 -21.39 14.40 -13.05
N LEU A 445 -21.87 14.22 -11.81
CA LEU A 445 -21.10 13.60 -10.73
C LEU A 445 -21.59 12.17 -10.59
N ALA A 446 -20.82 11.24 -11.17
CA ALA A 446 -21.19 9.83 -11.24
C ALA A 446 -20.77 9.10 -9.95
N VAL A 447 -21.68 8.32 -9.40
CA VAL A 447 -21.46 7.40 -8.27
C VAL A 447 -21.11 6.06 -8.87
N ARG A 448 -19.86 5.61 -8.68
CA ARG A 448 -19.32 4.45 -9.41
C ARG A 448 -18.80 3.36 -8.49
N PRO A 449 -18.96 2.07 -8.84
CA PRO A 449 -18.57 0.93 -8.00
C PRO A 449 -17.05 0.65 -8.06
N PHE A 450 -16.24 1.71 -7.98
CA PHE A 450 -14.78 1.65 -8.09
C PHE A 450 -14.14 2.47 -6.97
N GLN A 451 -13.11 1.91 -6.37
CA GLN A 451 -12.17 2.60 -5.51
C GLN A 451 -11.29 3.52 -6.35
N VAL A 452 -10.76 4.57 -5.74
CA VAL A 452 -9.63 5.32 -6.29
C VAL A 452 -8.35 4.47 -6.19
N ASN A 453 -8.22 3.65 -5.13
CA ASN A 453 -7.13 2.70 -4.98
C ASN A 453 -7.12 1.68 -6.14
N PRO A 454 -6.05 1.59 -6.96
CA PRO A 454 -6.02 0.72 -8.13
C PRO A 454 -5.96 -0.77 -7.78
N PRO A 455 -6.43 -1.67 -8.67
CA PRO A 455 -6.29 -3.12 -8.47
C PRO A 455 -4.84 -3.62 -8.51
N SER A 456 -3.90 -2.84 -9.04
CA SER A 456 -2.46 -3.18 -9.04
C SER A 456 -1.75 -2.84 -7.72
N GLN A 457 -2.43 -2.19 -6.78
CA GLN A 457 -1.87 -1.73 -5.50
C GLN A 457 -2.48 -2.58 -4.39
N PHE A 458 -1.93 -3.77 -4.23
CA PHE A 458 -2.42 -4.77 -3.29
C PHE A 458 -1.26 -5.36 -2.50
N LEU A 459 -1.35 -5.24 -1.17
CA LEU A 459 -0.50 -5.96 -0.22
C LEU A 459 -1.42 -6.55 0.86
N ASN A 460 -1.95 -5.70 1.74
CA ASN A 460 -2.92 -6.11 2.77
C ASN A 460 -4.39 -5.81 2.41
N MET A 461 -4.61 -4.97 1.40
CA MET A 461 -5.93 -4.54 0.95
C MET A 461 -6.04 -4.64 -0.57
N LEU A 462 -7.19 -5.10 -1.07
CA LEU A 462 -7.46 -5.20 -2.51
C LEU A 462 -8.11 -3.91 -3.04
N GLY A 463 -7.45 -3.23 -3.98
CA GLY A 463 -8.03 -2.10 -4.73
C GLY A 463 -8.90 -2.53 -5.92
N GLY A 464 -9.48 -1.55 -6.61
CA GLY A 464 -10.30 -1.75 -7.81
C GLY A 464 -11.81 -1.69 -7.53
N VAL A 465 -12.54 -2.78 -7.76
CA VAL A 465 -14.01 -2.79 -7.60
C VAL A 465 -14.43 -2.56 -6.14
N SER A 466 -15.45 -1.72 -5.94
CA SER A 466 -16.17 -1.53 -4.66
C SER A 466 -17.66 -1.72 -4.90
N ARG A 467 -18.25 -2.75 -4.28
CA ARG A 467 -19.62 -3.18 -4.61
C ARG A 467 -20.67 -2.12 -4.23
N ILE A 468 -21.54 -1.80 -5.19
CA ILE A 468 -22.79 -1.06 -4.98
C ILE A 468 -23.94 -1.99 -5.35
N ASP A 469 -24.54 -2.61 -4.33
CA ASP A 469 -25.69 -3.49 -4.47
C ASP A 469 -27.02 -2.71 -4.47
N GLN A 470 -27.05 -1.55 -3.79
CA GLN A 470 -28.20 -0.65 -3.78
C GLN A 470 -27.74 0.79 -3.97
N LEU A 471 -28.39 1.51 -4.89
CA LEU A 471 -28.14 2.93 -5.13
C LEU A 471 -29.47 3.67 -5.18
N GLY A 472 -29.55 4.81 -4.49
CA GLY A 472 -30.74 5.66 -4.47
C GLY A 472 -30.39 7.14 -4.46
N PHE A 473 -31.20 7.95 -5.15
CA PHE A 473 -31.11 9.40 -5.17
C PHE A 473 -32.40 10.00 -4.62
N ASN A 474 -32.28 10.90 -3.63
CA ASN A 474 -33.41 11.59 -3.03
C ASN A 474 -33.04 13.05 -2.70
N GLY A 475 -33.57 14.01 -3.47
CA GLY A 475 -33.25 15.43 -3.31
C GLY A 475 -31.75 15.69 -3.49
N THR A 476 -31.08 16.15 -2.44
CA THR A 476 -29.63 16.39 -2.41
C THR A 476 -28.81 15.17 -1.98
N GLN A 477 -29.47 14.08 -1.58
CA GLN A 477 -28.83 12.94 -0.94
C GLN A 477 -28.68 11.76 -1.90
N VAL A 478 -27.53 11.09 -1.83
CA VAL A 478 -27.30 9.77 -2.43
C VAL A 478 -27.17 8.74 -1.32
N SER A 479 -27.94 7.66 -1.43
CA SER A 479 -27.78 6.46 -0.61
C SER A 479 -27.04 5.36 -1.38
N VAL A 480 -26.04 4.76 -0.72
CA VAL A 480 -25.27 3.63 -1.23
C VAL A 480 -25.36 2.50 -0.20
N ASN A 481 -25.78 1.32 -0.64
CA ASN A 481 -25.99 0.13 0.18
C ASN A 481 -26.83 0.43 1.45
N GLY A 482 -27.95 1.13 1.25
CA GLY A 482 -28.92 1.47 2.29
C GLY A 482 -28.53 2.62 3.22
N LYS A 483 -27.34 3.23 3.06
CA LYS A 483 -26.86 4.33 3.92
C LYS A 483 -26.72 5.62 3.14
N ALA A 484 -27.07 6.76 3.75
CA ALA A 484 -26.80 8.09 3.20
C ALA A 484 -25.29 8.35 3.15
N ARG A 485 -24.71 8.57 1.97
CA ARG A 485 -23.24 8.70 1.81
C ARG A 485 -22.78 9.99 1.15
N VAL A 486 -23.62 10.65 0.35
CA VAL A 486 -23.25 11.87 -0.38
C VAL A 486 -24.36 12.90 -0.22
N PHE A 487 -23.97 14.15 0.00
CA PHE A 487 -24.88 15.29 0.18
C PHE A 487 -24.43 16.45 -0.72
N ALA A 488 -25.23 16.83 -1.70
CA ALA A 488 -24.97 17.98 -2.57
C ALA A 488 -25.43 19.30 -1.93
N SER A 489 -24.72 20.40 -2.24
CA SER A 489 -25.01 21.73 -1.68
C SER A 489 -26.34 22.34 -2.18
N ARG A 490 -26.88 21.81 -3.27
CA ARG A 490 -28.20 22.14 -3.82
C ARG A 490 -28.79 20.92 -4.53
N VAL A 491 -30.10 20.95 -4.76
CA VAL A 491 -30.79 19.89 -5.50
C VAL A 491 -30.23 19.80 -6.93
N PRO A 492 -29.82 18.62 -7.41
CA PRO A 492 -29.40 18.43 -8.80
C PRO A 492 -30.54 18.72 -9.79
N ASP A 493 -30.20 19.20 -10.99
CA ASP A 493 -31.15 19.45 -12.08
C ASP A 493 -31.69 18.14 -12.70
N GLY A 494 -31.06 17.01 -12.39
CA GLY A 494 -31.52 15.67 -12.69
C GLY A 494 -30.71 14.62 -11.95
N VAL A 495 -31.30 13.43 -11.74
CA VAL A 495 -30.63 12.27 -11.13
C VAL A 495 -31.11 11.00 -11.81
N TYR A 496 -30.25 9.97 -11.84
CA TYR A 496 -30.66 8.62 -12.21
C TYR A 496 -29.75 7.56 -11.59
N ALA A 497 -30.30 6.37 -11.40
CA ALA A 497 -29.62 5.14 -11.00
C ALA A 497 -29.85 4.05 -12.05
N THR A 498 -28.87 3.16 -12.24
CA THR A 498 -28.93 2.07 -13.20
C THR A 498 -28.22 0.83 -12.66
N ALA A 499 -28.80 -0.35 -12.92
CA ALA A 499 -28.14 -1.62 -12.71
C ALA A 499 -27.12 -1.84 -13.84
N PHE A 500 -26.09 -2.66 -13.59
CA PHE A 500 -25.08 -2.97 -14.60
C PHE A 500 -25.68 -3.53 -15.90
N ASP A 501 -26.63 -4.46 -15.78
CA ASP A 501 -27.31 -5.09 -16.94
C ASP A 501 -28.22 -4.12 -17.72
N ALA A 502 -28.60 -2.99 -17.10
CA ALA A 502 -29.32 -1.90 -17.77
C ALA A 502 -28.38 -0.89 -18.46
N GLY A 503 -27.06 -1.13 -18.41
CA GLY A 503 -26.01 -0.23 -18.85
C GLY A 503 -25.51 0.66 -17.71
N MET A 504 -24.20 0.89 -17.64
CA MET A 504 -23.59 1.73 -16.59
C MET A 504 -23.80 3.23 -16.83
N ASP A 505 -23.52 4.04 -15.81
CA ASP A 505 -23.58 5.50 -15.82
C ASP A 505 -23.04 6.13 -17.11
N VAL A 506 -21.83 5.74 -17.54
CA VAL A 506 -21.15 6.31 -18.71
C VAL A 506 -21.85 6.01 -20.04
N VAL A 507 -22.56 4.87 -20.14
CA VAL A 507 -23.36 4.55 -21.33
C VAL A 507 -24.51 5.52 -21.45
N HIS A 508 -25.21 5.79 -20.35
CA HIS A 508 -26.34 6.71 -20.32
C HIS A 508 -25.88 8.16 -20.53
N LEU A 509 -24.76 8.58 -19.94
CA LEU A 509 -24.20 9.93 -20.16
C LEU A 509 -23.76 10.18 -21.62
N ALA A 510 -23.39 9.12 -22.35
CA ALA A 510 -23.06 9.22 -23.77
C ALA A 510 -24.30 9.32 -24.67
N GLN A 511 -25.50 9.08 -24.12
CA GLN A 511 -26.77 9.13 -24.84
C GLN A 511 -27.53 10.42 -24.51
N ALA A 512 -28.37 10.88 -25.44
CA ALA A 512 -29.19 12.08 -25.23
C ALA A 512 -30.36 11.85 -24.24
N SER A 513 -30.82 10.60 -24.10
CA SER A 513 -31.94 10.23 -23.22
C SER A 513 -31.42 9.51 -21.99
N LEU A 514 -31.72 10.05 -20.81
CA LEU A 514 -31.31 9.48 -19.53
C LEU A 514 -32.43 8.66 -18.90
N PRO A 515 -32.12 7.61 -18.10
CA PRO A 515 -33.14 6.86 -17.37
C PRO A 515 -33.93 7.75 -16.38
N SER A 516 -35.20 7.44 -16.18
CA SER A 516 -36.04 8.08 -15.13
C SER A 516 -35.96 7.36 -13.78
N ILE A 517 -35.24 6.24 -13.71
CA ILE A 517 -35.10 5.42 -12.50
C ILE A 517 -34.13 6.13 -11.56
N THR A 518 -34.52 6.34 -10.31
CA THR A 518 -33.69 7.01 -9.29
C THR A 518 -33.24 6.08 -8.16
N GLN A 519 -33.68 4.82 -8.16
CA GLN A 519 -33.28 3.80 -7.21
C GLN A 519 -33.16 2.44 -7.90
N VAL A 520 -32.14 1.67 -7.55
CA VAL A 520 -31.92 0.33 -8.11
C VAL A 520 -31.32 -0.63 -7.09
N ASN A 521 -31.65 -1.92 -7.25
CA ASN A 521 -30.96 -3.04 -6.62
C ASN A 521 -30.25 -3.83 -7.71
N ASP A 522 -28.98 -4.18 -7.51
CA ASP A 522 -28.14 -4.86 -8.49
C ASP A 522 -27.34 -5.99 -7.85
N GLU A 523 -27.71 -7.25 -8.12
CA GLU A 523 -27.03 -8.44 -7.59
C GLU A 523 -25.57 -8.54 -8.05
N SER A 524 -25.22 -7.92 -9.20
CA SER A 524 -23.83 -7.89 -9.65
C SER A 524 -22.94 -7.03 -8.76
N GLY A 525 -23.52 -6.11 -7.98
CA GLY A 525 -22.80 -5.15 -7.15
C GLY A 525 -22.16 -4.03 -7.97
N LEU A 526 -22.59 -3.80 -9.22
CA LEU A 526 -22.02 -2.82 -10.14
C LEU A 526 -23.02 -1.70 -10.49
N ALA A 527 -23.99 -1.43 -9.61
CA ALA A 527 -24.91 -0.32 -9.80
C ALA A 527 -24.14 1.01 -9.88
N SER A 528 -24.62 1.90 -10.72
CA SER A 528 -24.04 3.22 -10.93
C SER A 528 -25.13 4.25 -11.22
N GLY A 529 -24.79 5.54 -11.20
CA GLY A 529 -25.75 6.61 -11.44
C GLY A 529 -25.09 7.97 -11.38
N ALA A 530 -25.82 9.05 -11.62
CA ALA A 530 -25.24 10.39 -11.59
C ALA A 530 -26.20 11.46 -11.08
N MET A 531 -25.63 12.45 -10.40
CA MET A 531 -26.24 13.77 -10.18
C MET A 531 -25.85 14.70 -11.33
N LEU A 532 -26.82 15.43 -11.89
CA LEU A 532 -26.63 16.28 -13.05
C LEU A 532 -26.85 17.75 -12.70
N PHE A 533 -25.89 18.59 -13.02
CA PHE A 533 -25.96 20.04 -12.85
C PHE A 533 -25.85 20.73 -14.20
N ARG A 534 -26.93 21.36 -14.65
CA ARG A 534 -27.07 21.95 -15.99
C ARG A 534 -26.90 23.45 -15.94
N TRP A 535 -26.02 23.98 -16.78
CA TRP A 535 -25.73 25.41 -16.85
C TRP A 535 -25.58 25.89 -18.29
N HIS A 536 -26.22 27.01 -18.60
CA HIS A 536 -25.91 27.82 -19.76
C HIS A 536 -24.86 28.85 -19.34
N LEU A 537 -23.63 28.73 -19.84
CA LEU A 537 -22.50 29.57 -19.41
C LEU A 537 -22.06 30.51 -20.52
N GLN A 538 -22.01 31.81 -20.22
CA GLN A 538 -21.36 32.81 -21.07
C GLN A 538 -19.83 32.57 -21.16
N PRO A 539 -19.13 33.12 -22.17
CA PRO A 539 -17.67 33.06 -22.22
C PRO A 539 -17.04 33.55 -20.90
N ASN A 540 -16.10 32.77 -20.37
CA ASN A 540 -15.42 32.95 -19.08
C ASN A 540 -16.31 32.82 -17.82
N GLU A 541 -17.62 32.61 -17.96
CA GLU A 541 -18.49 32.37 -16.82
C GLU A 541 -18.14 31.03 -16.16
N MET A 542 -18.22 31.03 -14.82
CA MET A 542 -17.95 29.87 -13.99
C MET A 542 -19.13 29.63 -13.04
N ARG A 543 -19.43 28.35 -12.81
CA ARG A 543 -20.39 27.88 -11.81
C ARG A 543 -19.76 26.80 -10.96
N GLU A 544 -20.27 26.67 -9.74
CA GLU A 544 -19.76 25.75 -8.74
C GLU A 544 -20.87 24.90 -8.13
N ILE A 545 -20.54 23.65 -7.82
CA ILE A 545 -21.28 22.79 -6.91
C ILE A 545 -20.33 22.20 -5.89
N ALA A 546 -20.79 22.03 -4.65
CA ALA A 546 -20.07 21.29 -3.62
C ALA A 546 -20.83 20.03 -3.24
N VAL A 547 -20.10 18.96 -2.90
CA VAL A 547 -20.63 17.74 -2.29
C VAL A 547 -19.88 17.45 -1.00
N LEU A 548 -20.59 16.89 -0.04
CA LEU A 548 -20.08 16.48 1.26
C LEU A 548 -20.26 14.97 1.40
N MET A 549 -19.21 14.29 1.83
CA MET A 549 -19.17 12.85 2.09
C MET A 549 -18.63 12.61 3.51
N PRO A 550 -19.45 12.09 4.44
CA PRO A 550 -18.99 11.79 5.79
C PRO A 550 -17.93 10.69 5.78
N GLN A 551 -16.82 10.92 6.47
CA GLN A 551 -15.82 9.89 6.76
C GLN A 551 -16.15 9.21 8.10
N THR A 552 -16.46 10.02 9.11
CA THR A 552 -16.92 9.58 10.44
C THR A 552 -18.10 10.44 10.92
N GLY A 553 -18.81 9.97 11.94
CA GLY A 553 -19.87 10.72 12.60
C GLY A 553 -21.18 10.83 11.82
N THR A 554 -21.93 11.90 12.13
CA THR A 554 -23.28 12.13 11.61
C THR A 554 -23.30 12.49 10.12
N SER A 555 -24.31 11.97 9.43
CA SER A 555 -24.51 12.18 8.00
C SER A 555 -25.46 13.36 7.76
N GLY A 556 -25.14 14.25 6.81
CA GLY A 556 -25.98 15.37 6.43
C GLY A 556 -25.20 16.59 5.94
N TRP A 557 -25.87 17.49 5.24
CA TRP A 557 -25.36 18.82 4.95
C TRP A 557 -25.62 19.74 6.17
N PRO A 558 -24.60 20.28 6.85
CA PRO A 558 -24.84 21.11 8.02
C PRO A 558 -25.51 22.44 7.66
N SER A 559 -26.45 22.90 8.49
CA SER A 559 -27.13 24.19 8.30
C SER A 559 -26.13 25.35 8.29
N GLY A 560 -26.23 26.23 7.28
CA GLY A 560 -25.33 27.37 7.12
C GLY A 560 -23.90 27.02 6.68
N PHE A 561 -23.65 25.77 6.25
CA PHE A 561 -22.33 25.34 5.80
C PHE A 561 -21.98 25.94 4.43
N GLU A 562 -20.90 26.73 4.41
CA GLU A 562 -20.35 27.35 3.20
C GLU A 562 -19.00 26.72 2.83
N ALA A 563 -18.99 25.89 1.77
CA ALA A 563 -17.82 25.09 1.38
C ALA A 563 -16.56 25.95 1.11
N LYS A 564 -16.74 27.15 0.52
CA LYS A 564 -15.61 28.06 0.27
C LYS A 564 -15.00 28.60 1.57
N GLN A 565 -15.82 28.91 2.57
CA GLN A 565 -15.35 29.37 3.87
C GLN A 565 -14.66 28.23 4.63
N ALA A 566 -15.24 27.04 4.60
CA ALA A 566 -14.66 25.84 5.20
C ALA A 566 -13.26 25.54 4.63
N GLN A 567 -13.07 25.68 3.31
CA GLN A 567 -11.75 25.51 2.69
C GLN A 567 -10.71 26.49 3.27
N GLN A 568 -11.08 27.76 3.48
CA GLN A 568 -10.15 28.75 4.04
C GLN A 568 -9.85 28.48 5.52
N GLN A 569 -10.82 27.98 6.28
CA GLN A 569 -10.61 27.56 7.67
C GLN A 569 -9.67 26.35 7.75
N VAL A 570 -9.86 25.35 6.88
CA VAL A 570 -8.96 24.19 6.78
C VAL A 570 -7.56 24.62 6.35
N ALA A 571 -7.44 25.56 5.41
CA ALA A 571 -6.15 26.12 5.04
C ALA A 571 -5.45 26.79 6.22
N GLN A 572 -6.18 27.57 7.03
CA GLN A 572 -5.61 28.21 8.22
C GLN A 572 -5.18 27.18 9.27
N MET A 573 -6.02 26.18 9.55
CA MET A 573 -5.69 25.07 10.46
C MET A 573 -4.39 24.38 10.03
N TRP A 574 -4.21 24.12 8.72
CA TRP A 574 -2.98 23.51 8.24
C TRP A 574 -1.78 24.46 8.34
N ARG A 575 -1.90 25.77 8.09
CA ARG A 575 -0.79 26.70 8.34
C ARG A 575 -0.34 26.66 9.79
N ASP A 576 -1.27 26.69 10.74
CA ASP A 576 -0.96 26.66 12.18
C ASP A 576 -0.19 25.39 12.58
N LYS A 577 -0.48 24.25 11.92
CA LYS A 577 0.21 22.97 12.15
C LYS A 577 1.56 22.86 11.46
N LEU A 578 1.71 23.45 10.27
CA LEU A 578 2.88 23.25 9.39
C LEU A 578 3.96 24.33 9.57
N ASP A 579 3.62 25.47 10.16
CA ASP A 579 4.51 26.63 10.30
C ASP A 579 5.20 26.76 11.66
N LEU A 580 5.21 25.68 12.47
CA LEU A 580 5.92 25.61 13.76
C LEU A 580 7.44 25.73 13.61
N VAL A 581 7.97 25.34 12.45
CA VAL A 581 9.36 25.51 12.01
C VAL A 581 9.33 26.18 10.64
N LYS A 582 10.17 27.20 10.43
CA LYS A 582 10.23 27.93 9.15
C LYS A 582 11.64 27.93 8.60
N ILE A 583 11.74 27.77 7.29
CA ILE A 583 13.01 27.85 6.55
C ILE A 583 12.83 28.83 5.41
N ASP A 584 13.60 29.91 5.44
CA ASP A 584 13.67 30.86 4.34
C ASP A 584 14.87 30.53 3.47
N VAL A 585 14.61 30.30 2.18
CA VAL A 585 15.62 29.96 1.17
C VAL A 585 15.41 30.79 -0.08
N PRO A 586 16.43 30.92 -0.96
CA PRO A 586 16.25 31.49 -2.29
C PRO A 586 15.20 30.74 -3.11
N ALA A 587 14.76 31.35 -4.22
CA ALA A 587 13.71 30.81 -5.09
C ALA A 587 13.98 29.36 -5.55
N GLU A 588 15.25 29.01 -5.82
CA GLU A 588 15.65 27.65 -6.21
C GLU A 588 15.40 26.60 -5.11
N GLY A 589 15.50 26.99 -3.84
CA GLY A 589 15.27 26.09 -2.70
C GLY A 589 13.82 25.97 -2.27
N ARG A 590 12.92 26.83 -2.80
CA ARG A 590 11.53 26.94 -2.32
C ARG A 590 10.78 25.61 -2.39
N SER A 591 10.99 24.82 -3.45
CA SER A 591 10.34 23.52 -3.60
C SER A 591 10.70 22.55 -2.48
N VAL A 592 11.91 22.63 -1.92
CA VAL A 592 12.33 21.76 -0.80
C VAL A 592 11.48 22.06 0.43
N VAL A 593 11.27 23.35 0.74
CA VAL A 593 10.50 23.78 1.91
C VAL A 593 9.01 23.50 1.72
N ASP A 594 8.46 23.76 0.54
CA ASP A 594 7.06 23.47 0.22
C ASP A 594 6.78 21.96 0.31
N VAL A 595 7.69 21.12 -0.20
CA VAL A 595 7.56 19.66 -0.09
C VAL A 595 7.72 19.19 1.35
N MET A 596 8.59 19.82 2.16
CA MET A 596 8.75 19.46 3.58
C MET A 596 7.47 19.72 4.38
N ARG A 597 6.78 20.84 4.10
CA ARG A 597 5.47 21.14 4.69
C ARG A 597 4.41 20.15 4.25
N THR A 598 4.37 19.79 2.96
CA THR A 598 3.45 18.76 2.49
C THR A 598 3.75 17.38 3.11
N ALA A 599 5.02 16.99 3.21
CA ALA A 599 5.45 15.75 3.84
C ALA A 599 5.00 15.68 5.30
N LEU A 600 5.14 16.78 6.06
CA LEU A 600 4.59 16.86 7.42
C LEU A 600 3.08 16.66 7.44
N ALA A 601 2.32 17.31 6.55
CA ALA A 601 0.89 17.10 6.45
C ALA A 601 0.53 15.64 6.16
N HIS A 602 1.25 15.01 5.23
CA HIS A 602 1.04 13.60 4.88
C HIS A 602 1.33 12.66 6.05
N MET A 603 2.43 12.85 6.78
CA MET A 603 2.72 12.06 8.00
C MET A 603 1.60 12.19 9.05
N LEU A 604 1.01 13.38 9.20
CA LEU A 604 -0.07 13.63 10.15
C LEU A 604 -1.42 13.02 9.70
N ILE A 605 -1.73 13.07 8.41
CA ILE A 605 -2.97 12.52 7.83
C ILE A 605 -2.93 11.00 7.76
N SER A 606 -1.77 10.41 7.51
CA SER A 606 -1.61 8.94 7.41
C SER A 606 -1.78 8.22 8.74
N ARG A 607 -1.87 8.93 9.87
CA ARG A 607 -2.13 8.32 11.17
C ARG A 607 -3.56 7.81 11.28
N ASP A 608 -3.76 6.78 12.10
CA ASP A 608 -5.06 6.30 12.56
C ASP A 608 -5.14 6.48 14.09
N GLY A 609 -5.72 7.60 14.51
CA GLY A 609 -5.61 8.05 15.90
C GLY A 609 -4.14 8.24 16.31
N PRO A 610 -3.64 7.56 17.37
CA PRO A 610 -2.24 7.60 17.75
C PRO A 610 -1.33 6.74 16.86
N SER A 611 -1.89 5.82 16.06
CA SER A 611 -1.14 4.89 15.22
C SER A 611 -0.46 5.63 14.07
N VAL A 612 0.86 5.55 13.97
CA VAL A 612 1.63 6.12 12.85
C VAL A 612 1.79 5.05 11.77
N GLN A 613 1.33 5.33 10.55
CA GLN A 613 1.34 4.37 9.45
C GLN A 613 2.14 4.93 8.26
N PRO A 614 2.94 4.10 7.55
CA PRO A 614 3.61 4.51 6.33
C PRO A 614 2.65 4.74 5.17
N GLY A 615 1.46 4.14 5.21
CA GLY A 615 0.45 4.35 4.19
C GLY A 615 -0.95 4.02 4.68
N THR A 616 -1.96 4.45 3.90
CA THR A 616 -3.38 4.38 4.30
C THR A 616 -4.18 3.30 3.57
N ARG A 617 -3.55 2.52 2.67
CA ARG A 617 -4.18 1.43 1.92
C ARG A 617 -3.33 0.15 2.03
N ALA A 618 -2.38 -0.06 1.12
CA ALA A 618 -1.56 -1.26 1.08
C ALA A 618 -0.80 -1.46 2.41
N TYR A 619 -0.42 -0.36 3.06
CA TYR A 619 0.37 -0.32 4.29
C TYR A 619 -0.41 0.20 5.50
N SER A 620 -1.73 -0.02 5.57
CA SER A 620 -2.57 0.43 6.69
C SER A 620 -2.32 -0.36 8.00
N ARG A 621 -1.07 -0.40 8.48
CA ARG A 621 -0.59 -0.90 9.77
C ARG A 621 0.49 0.04 10.30
N SER A 622 0.78 -0.03 11.60
CA SER A 622 1.87 0.73 12.21
C SER A 622 3.07 -0.18 12.43
N TRP A 623 4.10 -0.06 11.59
CA TRP A 623 5.41 -0.65 11.83
C TRP A 623 6.22 0.22 12.80
N ILE A 624 6.93 -0.40 13.74
CA ILE A 624 7.76 0.35 14.70
C ILE A 624 8.94 1.03 14.02
N ARG A 625 9.50 0.40 12.98
CA ARG A 625 10.54 0.95 12.11
C ARG A 625 10.16 2.30 11.52
N ASP A 626 9.04 2.32 10.80
CA ASP A 626 8.47 3.51 10.21
C ASP A 626 8.12 4.53 11.29
N GLY A 627 7.49 4.08 12.38
CA GLY A 627 7.10 4.92 13.49
C GLY A 627 8.27 5.62 14.19
N ALA A 628 9.40 4.94 14.38
CA ALA A 628 10.62 5.51 14.96
C ALA A 628 11.21 6.60 14.08
N MET A 629 11.26 6.36 12.76
CA MET A 629 11.81 7.33 11.80
C MET A 629 10.87 8.52 11.57
N VAL A 630 9.56 8.28 11.46
CA VAL A 630 8.54 9.34 11.42
C VAL A 630 8.56 10.15 12.71
N SER A 631 8.74 9.51 13.87
CA SER A 631 8.81 10.20 15.16
C SER A 631 9.97 11.20 15.22
N GLU A 632 11.17 10.87 14.75
CA GLU A 632 12.28 11.82 14.74
C GLU A 632 12.02 13.04 13.83
N ALA A 633 11.41 12.81 12.65
CA ALA A 633 10.98 13.89 11.77
C ALA A 633 9.93 14.81 12.44
N LEU A 634 8.94 14.23 13.12
CA LEU A 634 7.89 14.95 13.84
C LEU A 634 8.44 15.74 15.02
N LEU A 635 9.37 15.16 15.81
CA LEU A 635 10.04 15.85 16.91
C LEU A 635 10.77 17.10 16.42
N ARG A 636 11.54 16.99 15.32
CA ARG A 636 12.28 18.14 14.75
C ARG A 636 11.38 19.25 14.23
N LEU A 637 10.18 18.90 13.80
CA LEU A 637 9.15 19.84 13.33
C LEU A 637 8.19 20.31 14.43
N GLY A 638 8.45 19.96 15.70
CA GLY A 638 7.69 20.46 16.86
C GLY A 638 6.35 19.78 17.08
N ARG A 639 6.24 18.50 16.70
CA ARG A 639 5.07 17.64 16.94
C ARG A 639 5.36 16.59 18.00
N GLU A 640 5.86 17.04 19.16
CA GLU A 640 6.15 16.14 20.28
C GLU A 640 4.87 15.51 20.85
N ASP A 641 3.72 16.17 20.66
CA ASP A 641 2.38 15.67 21.00
C ASP A 641 2.05 14.34 20.31
N VAL A 642 2.31 14.26 19.00
CA VAL A 642 2.03 13.06 18.19
C VAL A 642 2.89 11.89 18.63
N VAL A 643 4.18 12.16 18.86
CA VAL A 643 5.16 11.13 19.22
C VAL A 643 4.89 10.55 20.61
N ARG A 644 4.52 11.39 21.57
CA ARG A 644 4.09 10.95 22.91
C ARG A 644 2.93 9.95 22.82
N ASP A 645 1.91 10.32 22.05
CA ASP A 645 0.67 9.54 21.96
C ASP A 645 0.91 8.23 21.19
N TYR A 646 1.75 8.26 20.15
CA TYR A 646 2.19 7.07 19.42
C TYR A 646 2.93 6.07 20.31
N ILE A 647 3.97 6.52 21.03
CA ILE A 647 4.78 5.62 21.88
C ILE A 647 3.92 5.00 23.00
N ARG A 648 3.06 5.80 23.64
CA ARG A 648 2.14 5.31 24.68
C ARG A 648 1.18 4.25 24.16
N TRP A 649 0.74 4.37 22.92
CA TRP A 649 -0.13 3.40 22.28
C TRP A 649 0.66 2.15 21.87
N PHE A 650 1.78 2.30 21.17
CA PHE A 650 2.55 1.17 20.63
C PHE A 650 3.16 0.28 21.72
N ALA A 651 3.71 0.88 22.79
CA ALA A 651 4.37 0.13 23.86
C ALA A 651 3.45 -0.91 24.55
N GLN A 652 2.13 -0.71 24.51
CA GLN A 652 1.14 -1.63 25.09
C GLN A 652 1.06 -2.97 24.34
N TYR A 653 1.55 -3.03 23.11
CA TYR A 653 1.52 -4.21 22.25
C TYR A 653 2.78 -5.08 22.38
N GLN A 654 3.75 -4.69 23.21
CA GLN A 654 4.91 -5.51 23.52
C GLN A 654 4.46 -6.85 24.12
N PHE A 655 5.02 -7.96 23.60
CA PHE A 655 4.71 -9.29 24.10
C PHE A 655 5.22 -9.49 25.54
N ALA A 656 4.61 -10.42 26.27
CA ALA A 656 4.91 -10.64 27.69
C ALA A 656 6.38 -11.02 27.98
N ASN A 657 7.09 -11.57 27.00
CA ASN A 657 8.51 -11.92 27.11
C ASN A 657 9.49 -10.80 26.71
N GLY A 658 8.97 -9.60 26.43
CA GLY A 658 9.77 -8.44 26.05
C GLY A 658 9.97 -8.24 24.54
N MET A 659 9.55 -9.20 23.71
CA MET A 659 9.58 -9.03 22.25
C MET A 659 8.73 -7.83 21.84
N VAL A 660 9.28 -6.97 21.01
CA VAL A 660 8.55 -5.87 20.37
C VAL A 660 7.99 -6.39 19.05
N PRO A 661 6.68 -6.27 18.78
CA PRO A 661 6.12 -6.66 17.49
C PRO A 661 6.65 -5.78 16.37
N CYS A 662 6.84 -6.35 15.17
CA CYS A 662 7.29 -5.58 14.02
C CYS A 662 6.26 -4.52 13.59
N CYS A 663 4.98 -4.88 13.67
CA CYS A 663 3.87 -3.98 13.42
C CYS A 663 2.65 -4.31 14.26
N VAL A 664 1.75 -3.33 14.34
CA VAL A 664 0.46 -3.41 15.00
C VAL A 664 -0.63 -2.92 14.06
N ASP A 665 -1.71 -3.67 13.95
CA ASP A 665 -2.93 -3.27 13.27
C ASP A 665 -4.19 -3.61 14.09
N HIS A 666 -5.37 -3.53 13.47
CA HIS A 666 -6.65 -3.82 14.14
C HIS A 666 -6.76 -5.25 14.72
N ARG A 667 -5.85 -6.16 14.34
CA ARG A 667 -5.79 -7.54 14.82
C ARG A 667 -4.90 -7.69 16.07
N GLY A 668 -4.08 -6.68 16.38
CA GLY A 668 -3.13 -6.68 17.50
C GLY A 668 -1.67 -6.77 17.06
N SER A 669 -0.82 -7.26 17.96
CA SER A 669 0.62 -7.42 17.76
C SER A 669 0.94 -8.47 16.70
N ASP A 670 1.76 -8.14 15.71
CA ASP A 670 2.29 -9.10 14.72
C ASP A 670 3.53 -9.83 15.30
N PRO A 671 3.53 -11.18 15.34
CA PRO A 671 4.63 -11.95 15.92
C PRO A 671 5.75 -12.28 14.92
N ALA A 672 5.71 -11.76 13.68
CA ALA A 672 6.75 -12.00 12.69
C ALA A 672 8.14 -11.55 13.22
N PRO A 673 9.21 -12.36 13.05
CA PRO A 673 10.55 -11.98 13.49
C PRO A 673 11.12 -10.85 12.63
N GLU A 674 11.12 -9.64 13.18
CA GLU A 674 11.91 -8.49 12.71
C GLU A 674 12.72 -7.94 13.89
N ASN A 675 14.03 -8.22 13.91
CA ASN A 675 14.86 -8.06 15.11
C ASN A 675 15.33 -6.62 15.37
N ASP A 676 15.21 -5.72 14.40
CA ASP A 676 15.36 -4.25 14.52
C ASP A 676 14.35 -3.60 15.48
N SER A 677 13.12 -4.12 15.50
CA SER A 677 11.96 -3.60 16.25
C SER A 677 12.25 -3.17 17.70
N HIS A 678 13.09 -3.95 18.39
CA HIS A 678 13.43 -3.73 19.79
C HIS A 678 14.23 -2.45 20.00
N GLY A 679 15.25 -2.24 19.15
CA GLY A 679 16.08 -1.06 19.18
C GLY A 679 15.31 0.20 18.79
N GLU A 680 14.39 0.07 17.83
CA GLU A 680 13.56 1.16 17.32
C GLU A 680 12.56 1.68 18.37
N LEU A 681 11.94 0.79 19.16
CA LEU A 681 11.09 1.22 20.29
C LEU A 681 11.89 2.00 21.34
N ILE A 682 13.06 1.49 21.73
CA ILE A 682 13.93 2.14 22.71
C ILE A 682 14.39 3.50 22.19
N TYR A 683 14.79 3.56 20.91
CA TYR A 683 15.19 4.79 20.25
C TYR A 683 14.07 5.83 20.25
N ALA A 684 12.84 5.46 19.87
CA ALA A 684 11.71 6.40 19.86
C ALA A 684 11.44 6.99 21.26
N ILE A 685 11.49 6.16 22.31
CA ILE A 685 11.38 6.60 23.70
C ILE A 685 12.53 7.54 24.08
N GLY A 686 13.76 7.18 23.69
CA GLY A 686 14.97 7.96 23.93
C GLY A 686 14.94 9.34 23.28
N GLU A 687 14.58 9.41 22.00
CA GLU A 687 14.42 10.66 21.27
C GLU A 687 13.32 11.53 21.88
N TYR A 688 12.15 10.97 22.19
CA TYR A 688 11.11 11.76 22.86
C TYR A 688 11.61 12.40 24.15
N TYR A 689 12.33 11.65 25.00
CA TYR A 689 12.93 12.20 26.21
C TYR A 689 13.99 13.27 25.91
N ARG A 690 14.87 13.06 24.91
CA ARG A 690 15.91 14.03 24.55
C ARG A 690 15.34 15.38 24.14
N TYR A 691 14.21 15.39 23.43
CA TYR A 691 13.55 16.63 22.98
C TYR A 691 12.70 17.29 24.06
N THR A 692 12.02 16.51 24.90
CA THR A 692 11.02 17.04 25.86
C THR A 692 11.54 17.17 27.29
N ARG A 693 12.56 16.37 27.65
CA ARG A 693 13.05 16.16 29.02
C ARG A 693 11.97 15.67 29.99
N ASP A 694 10.90 15.05 29.46
CA ASP A 694 9.79 14.51 30.23
C ASP A 694 10.21 13.21 30.95
N ARG A 695 10.72 13.39 32.17
CA ARG A 695 11.22 12.29 33.01
C ARG A 695 10.08 11.39 33.52
N ASP A 696 8.89 11.92 33.72
CA ASP A 696 7.73 11.15 34.19
C ASP A 696 7.25 10.18 33.11
N PHE A 697 7.19 10.66 31.86
CA PHE A 697 6.94 9.79 30.71
C PHE A 697 7.99 8.68 30.60
N LEU A 698 9.28 9.04 30.69
CA LEU A 698 10.36 8.07 30.61
C LEU A 698 10.26 7.01 31.72
N ALA A 699 9.94 7.43 32.95
CA ALA A 699 9.74 6.51 34.06
C ALA A 699 8.58 5.54 33.80
N ALA A 700 7.49 6.01 33.19
CA ALA A 700 6.35 5.17 32.80
C ALA A 700 6.71 4.16 31.69
N MET A 701 7.63 4.51 30.78
CA MET A 701 8.05 3.64 29.67
C MET A 701 9.21 2.70 30.03
N TRP A 702 9.84 2.87 31.20
CA TRP A 702 11.05 2.13 31.57
C TRP A 702 10.88 0.60 31.55
N SER A 703 9.73 0.08 31.99
CA SER A 703 9.47 -1.36 31.98
C SER A 703 9.53 -1.94 30.56
N HIS A 704 9.09 -1.18 29.56
CA HIS A 704 9.10 -1.60 28.16
C HIS A 704 10.53 -1.62 27.60
N VAL A 705 11.31 -0.57 27.90
CA VAL A 705 12.75 -0.49 27.53
C VAL A 705 13.50 -1.67 28.13
N ASN A 706 13.34 -1.92 29.43
CA ASN A 706 14.06 -2.97 30.12
C ASN A 706 13.69 -4.38 29.60
N ALA A 707 12.41 -4.60 29.31
CA ALA A 707 11.93 -5.87 28.74
C ALA A 707 12.47 -6.11 27.32
N ALA A 708 12.50 -5.07 26.48
CA ALA A 708 13.08 -5.15 25.13
C ALA A 708 14.57 -5.52 25.19
N VAL A 709 15.34 -4.88 26.08
CA VAL A 709 16.76 -5.21 26.29
C VAL A 709 16.96 -6.66 26.74
N ALA A 710 16.15 -7.15 27.67
CA ALA A 710 16.24 -8.54 28.14
C ALA A 710 15.94 -9.55 27.02
N TYR A 711 15.01 -9.22 26.13
CA TYR A 711 14.72 -10.05 24.95
C TYR A 711 15.87 -9.99 23.93
N MET A 712 16.42 -8.81 23.65
CA MET A 712 17.61 -8.65 22.80
C MET A 712 18.81 -9.44 23.32
N ASP A 713 19.03 -9.46 24.63
CA ASP A 713 20.05 -10.30 25.26
C ASP A 713 19.81 -11.80 24.99
N THR A 714 18.56 -12.25 25.04
CA THR A 714 18.20 -13.64 24.68
C THR A 714 18.53 -13.96 23.23
N LEU A 715 18.23 -13.04 22.30
CA LEU A 715 18.50 -13.19 20.88
C LEU A 715 20.00 -13.28 20.59
N ARG A 716 20.79 -12.28 20.99
CA ARG A 716 22.24 -12.26 20.70
C ARG A 716 22.98 -13.43 21.34
N LEU A 717 22.57 -13.87 22.54
CA LEU A 717 23.19 -15.00 23.22
C LEU A 717 22.87 -16.34 22.52
N SER A 718 21.73 -16.44 21.83
CA SER A 718 21.42 -17.61 21.00
C SER A 718 22.35 -17.74 19.79
N GLU A 719 22.91 -16.62 19.31
CA GLU A 719 23.89 -16.59 18.22
C GLU A 719 25.35 -16.66 18.71
N ARG A 720 25.59 -16.43 20.01
CA ARG A 720 26.91 -16.49 20.64
C ARG A 720 27.30 -17.93 21.02
N THR A 721 27.29 -18.83 20.04
CA THR A 721 27.58 -20.26 20.25
C THR A 721 28.78 -20.73 19.43
N GLU A 722 29.48 -21.76 19.92
CA GLU A 722 30.57 -22.41 19.17
C GLU A 722 30.08 -22.95 17.82
N ALA A 723 28.85 -23.47 17.78
CA ALA A 723 28.26 -24.00 16.55
C ALA A 723 28.12 -22.91 15.46
N ASN A 724 27.64 -21.72 15.83
CA ASN A 724 27.53 -20.61 14.88
C ASN A 724 28.90 -20.05 14.50
N PHE A 725 29.82 -19.91 15.45
CA PHE A 725 31.21 -19.50 15.17
C PHE A 725 31.88 -20.44 14.15
N MET A 726 31.70 -21.74 14.31
CA MET A 726 32.26 -22.77 13.42
C MET A 726 31.57 -22.81 12.05
N ARG A 727 30.30 -22.41 11.97
CA ARG A 727 29.56 -22.30 10.69
C ARG A 727 30.03 -21.09 9.89
N ASP A 728 30.08 -19.92 10.52
CA ASP A 728 30.75 -18.71 10.02
C ASP A 728 31.03 -17.78 11.20
N GLN A 729 32.27 -17.32 11.34
CA GLN A 729 32.66 -16.37 12.40
C GLN A 729 31.81 -15.10 12.39
N ALA A 730 31.24 -14.74 11.23
CA ALA A 730 30.38 -13.57 11.09
C ALA A 730 28.96 -13.75 11.69
N PHE A 731 28.53 -14.98 12.02
CA PHE A 731 27.25 -15.20 12.72
C PHE A 731 27.35 -14.98 14.24
N TYR A 732 28.56 -15.06 14.81
CA TYR A 732 28.74 -15.11 16.25
C TYR A 732 28.29 -13.83 16.97
N GLY A 733 27.34 -13.96 17.89
CA GLY A 733 26.86 -12.87 18.76
C GLY A 733 25.97 -11.82 18.08
N MET A 734 25.60 -12.03 16.82
CA MET A 734 24.71 -11.15 16.06
C MET A 734 23.25 -11.31 16.49
N MET A 735 22.37 -10.42 16.05
CA MET A 735 20.94 -10.72 16.05
C MET A 735 20.63 -11.87 15.07
N PRO A 736 19.75 -12.82 15.44
CA PRO A 736 19.41 -13.96 14.57
C PRO A 736 18.85 -13.54 13.22
N ALA A 737 18.90 -14.45 12.26
CA ALA A 737 18.33 -14.23 10.94
C ALA A 737 16.84 -13.84 11.00
N SER A 738 16.47 -12.77 10.29
CA SER A 738 15.13 -12.18 10.29
C SER A 738 14.74 -11.64 8.91
N ILE A 739 13.50 -11.17 8.77
CA ILE A 739 12.98 -10.53 7.53
C ILE A 739 12.85 -8.99 7.66
N SER A 740 13.45 -8.38 8.68
CA SER A 740 13.35 -6.93 8.97
C SER A 740 13.62 -6.03 7.78
N HIS A 741 14.68 -6.32 7.03
CA HIS A 741 15.04 -5.52 5.86
C HIS A 741 14.21 -5.99 4.65
N GLU A 742 13.50 -5.04 4.02
CA GLU A 742 12.50 -5.30 2.96
C GLU A 742 13.02 -6.16 1.80
N GLY A 743 14.33 -6.14 1.55
CA GLY A 743 15.00 -6.96 0.53
C GLY A 743 15.14 -8.45 0.83
N TYR A 744 14.78 -8.94 2.03
CA TYR A 744 15.04 -10.33 2.46
C TYR A 744 13.78 -11.10 2.88
N SER A 745 12.59 -10.68 2.44
CA SER A 745 11.34 -11.39 2.75
C SER A 745 11.25 -12.81 2.16
N ASP A 746 11.97 -13.08 1.06
CA ASP A 746 12.04 -14.42 0.45
C ASP A 746 12.79 -15.45 1.30
N LYS A 747 13.75 -14.99 2.13
CA LYS A 747 14.54 -15.84 3.03
C LYS A 747 15.19 -15.00 4.15
N PRO A 748 14.94 -15.32 5.44
CA PRO A 748 15.57 -14.63 6.56
C PRO A 748 17.11 -14.69 6.51
N VAL A 749 17.77 -13.59 6.86
CA VAL A 749 19.25 -13.45 6.90
C VAL A 749 19.71 -12.66 8.12
N HIS A 750 21.01 -12.77 8.47
CA HIS A 750 21.64 -11.90 9.47
C HIS A 750 21.92 -10.54 8.84
N ALA A 751 20.90 -9.69 8.81
CA ALA A 751 20.98 -8.34 8.25
C ALA A 751 21.75 -7.41 9.20
N TYR A 752 22.69 -6.62 8.68
CA TYR A 752 23.37 -5.61 9.49
C TYR A 752 22.44 -4.49 9.95
N TRP A 753 21.34 -4.26 9.23
CA TRP A 753 20.22 -3.41 9.65
C TRP A 753 19.74 -3.68 11.08
N ASP A 754 19.41 -4.93 11.40
CA ASP A 754 18.91 -5.34 12.72
C ASP A 754 19.93 -5.04 13.82
N ASN A 755 21.19 -5.25 13.48
CA ASN A 755 22.30 -5.11 14.41
C ASN A 755 22.62 -3.64 14.67
N PHE A 756 22.45 -2.76 13.67
CA PHE A 756 22.58 -1.31 13.86
C PHE A 756 21.49 -0.77 14.79
N TRP A 757 20.25 -1.19 14.58
CA TRP A 757 19.17 -0.81 15.50
C TRP A 757 19.35 -1.38 16.90
N ALA A 758 19.78 -2.63 17.02
CA ALA A 758 20.05 -3.26 18.30
C ALA A 758 21.12 -2.50 19.10
N LEU A 759 22.25 -2.15 18.46
CA LEU A 759 23.30 -1.40 19.12
C LEU A 759 22.81 -0.01 19.57
N ARG A 760 22.09 0.73 18.70
CA ARG A 760 21.47 1.99 19.10
C ARG A 760 20.51 1.82 20.28
N GLY A 761 19.73 0.74 20.31
CA GLY A 761 18.85 0.38 21.42
C GLY A 761 19.60 0.21 22.74
N TYR A 762 20.73 -0.50 22.73
CA TYR A 762 21.58 -0.67 23.92
C TYR A 762 22.19 0.65 24.40
N GLU A 763 22.67 1.50 23.49
CA GLU A 763 23.19 2.84 23.80
C GLU A 763 22.14 3.70 24.49
N ASP A 764 20.95 3.76 23.90
CA ASP A 764 19.84 4.55 24.41
C ASP A 764 19.35 4.01 25.75
N ALA A 765 19.18 2.70 25.90
CA ALA A 765 18.78 2.10 27.17
C ALA A 765 19.78 2.39 28.31
N ALA A 766 21.08 2.33 28.06
CA ALA A 766 22.11 2.65 29.05
C ALA A 766 22.07 4.14 29.46
N TYR A 767 21.88 5.03 28.49
CA TYR A 767 21.68 6.46 28.74
C TYR A 767 20.42 6.72 29.57
N LEU A 768 19.29 6.14 29.18
CA LEU A 768 18.00 6.33 29.86
C LEU A 768 18.00 5.75 31.28
N ALA A 769 18.70 4.63 31.51
CA ALA A 769 18.92 4.09 32.86
C ALA A 769 19.64 5.10 33.76
N SER A 770 20.67 5.75 33.22
CA SER A 770 21.44 6.78 33.93
C SER A 770 20.58 8.02 34.21
N VAL A 771 19.77 8.44 33.24
CA VAL A 771 18.79 9.53 33.40
C VAL A 771 17.78 9.25 34.50
N LEU A 772 17.33 8.00 34.65
CA LEU A 772 16.37 7.59 35.68
C LEU A 772 17.02 7.25 37.04
N ASP A 773 18.32 7.47 37.19
CA ASP A 773 19.10 7.11 38.38
C ASP A 773 19.01 5.61 38.71
N LYS A 774 19.11 4.75 37.69
CA LYS A 774 19.13 3.27 37.79
C LYS A 774 20.53 2.72 37.49
N PRO A 775 21.49 2.85 38.43
CA PRO A 775 22.90 2.55 38.15
C PRO A 775 23.16 1.06 37.84
N GLU A 776 22.45 0.14 38.48
CA GLU A 776 22.61 -1.31 38.22
C GLU A 776 22.20 -1.68 36.79
N ASP A 777 21.06 -1.15 36.33
CA ASP A 777 20.61 -1.33 34.95
C ASP A 777 21.57 -0.64 33.98
N ALA A 778 22.02 0.59 34.26
CA ALA A 778 22.97 1.30 33.40
C ALA A 778 24.26 0.49 33.19
N VAL A 779 24.80 -0.13 34.25
CA VAL A 779 25.97 -1.00 34.17
C VAL A 779 25.68 -2.29 33.39
N ARG A 780 24.60 -3.00 33.73
CA ARG A 780 24.22 -4.25 33.04
C ARG A 780 24.03 -4.04 31.54
N VAL A 781 23.27 -3.02 31.16
CA VAL A 781 23.00 -2.69 29.76
C VAL A 781 24.28 -2.23 29.05
N SER A 782 25.15 -1.46 29.70
CA SER A 782 26.45 -1.08 29.14
C SER A 782 27.35 -2.29 28.85
N ILE A 783 27.33 -3.33 29.71
CA ILE A 783 28.07 -4.58 29.45
C ILE A 783 27.52 -5.27 28.19
N SER A 784 26.20 -5.42 28.06
CA SER A 784 25.60 -6.00 26.85
C SER A 784 25.92 -5.16 25.60
N ARG A 785 25.85 -3.83 25.69
CA ARG A 785 26.23 -2.91 24.61
C ARG A 785 27.66 -3.15 24.15
N ASP A 786 28.62 -3.17 25.07
CA ASP A 786 30.04 -3.24 24.75
C ASP A 786 30.41 -4.61 24.17
N GLU A 787 29.82 -5.70 24.69
CA GLU A 787 29.98 -7.04 24.12
C GLU A 787 29.40 -7.13 22.70
N PHE A 788 28.18 -6.64 22.50
CA PHE A 788 27.51 -6.67 21.21
C PHE A 788 28.22 -5.79 20.16
N ALA A 789 28.71 -4.61 20.54
CA ALA A 789 29.48 -3.73 19.66
C ALA A 789 30.80 -4.40 19.20
N ALA A 790 31.46 -5.15 20.09
CA ALA A 790 32.67 -5.90 19.75
C ALA A 790 32.36 -7.04 18.76
N ASP A 791 31.29 -7.80 19.00
CA ASP A 791 30.83 -8.89 18.13
C ASP A 791 30.44 -8.36 16.74
N LEU A 792 29.66 -7.28 16.67
CA LEU A 792 29.27 -6.63 15.42
C LEU A 792 30.49 -6.16 14.60
N SER A 793 31.46 -5.53 15.25
CA SER A 793 32.70 -5.09 14.60
C SER A 793 33.51 -6.27 14.06
N ALA A 794 33.58 -7.38 14.81
CA ALA A 794 34.25 -8.62 14.39
C ALA A 794 33.50 -9.31 13.24
N SER A 795 32.17 -9.33 13.28
CA SER A 795 31.31 -9.87 12.23
C SER A 795 31.51 -9.12 10.92
N LEU A 796 31.38 -7.79 10.92
CA LEU A 796 31.56 -6.95 9.72
C LEU A 796 32.91 -7.22 9.04
N ARG A 797 34.00 -7.23 9.80
CA ARG A 797 35.34 -7.52 9.26
C ARG A 797 35.45 -8.95 8.71
N SER A 798 34.77 -9.89 9.32
CA SER A 798 34.78 -11.31 8.91
C SER A 798 33.95 -11.52 7.65
N ALA A 799 32.75 -10.97 7.57
CA ALA A 799 31.94 -11.00 6.35
C ALA A 799 32.68 -10.36 5.17
N VAL A 800 33.28 -9.18 5.36
CA VAL A 800 34.06 -8.49 4.33
C VAL A 800 35.21 -9.35 3.80
N ARG A 801 35.98 -9.96 4.72
CA ARG A 801 37.09 -10.86 4.38
C ARG A 801 36.61 -12.14 3.69
N ASN A 802 35.59 -12.79 4.22
CA ASN A 802 35.05 -14.05 3.70
C ASN A 802 34.44 -13.87 2.30
N ARG A 803 33.87 -12.69 2.02
CA ARG A 803 33.24 -12.36 0.73
C ARG A 803 34.18 -11.69 -0.26
N GLY A 804 35.37 -11.28 0.16
CA GLY A 804 36.34 -10.60 -0.69
C GLY A 804 35.84 -9.25 -1.23
N ILE A 805 35.07 -8.52 -0.43
CA ILE A 805 34.47 -7.22 -0.78
C ILE A 805 35.23 -6.05 -0.14
N ASN A 806 34.99 -4.83 -0.61
CA ASN A 806 35.65 -3.61 -0.14
C ASN A 806 34.67 -2.51 0.32
N PHE A 807 33.43 -2.90 0.60
CA PHE A 807 32.34 -2.06 1.09
C PHE A 807 31.66 -2.76 2.28
N LEU A 808 30.83 -2.03 3.03
CA LEU A 808 30.01 -2.58 4.11
C LEU A 808 28.85 -3.41 3.53
N PRO A 809 28.75 -4.72 3.83
CA PRO A 809 27.70 -5.60 3.31
C PRO A 809 26.34 -5.33 3.96
N GLY A 810 25.25 -5.66 3.25
CA GLY A 810 23.88 -5.62 3.76
C GLY A 810 23.55 -6.80 4.69
N SER A 811 24.08 -7.99 4.39
CA SER A 811 23.90 -9.21 5.18
C SER A 811 25.18 -10.06 5.25
N VAL A 812 25.27 -10.92 6.27
CA VAL A 812 26.36 -11.91 6.39
C VAL A 812 26.28 -12.96 5.26
N GLU A 813 25.07 -13.46 4.97
CA GLU A 813 24.80 -14.55 4.04
C GLU A 813 25.09 -14.20 2.58
N HIS A 814 24.82 -12.97 2.17
CA HIS A 814 24.98 -12.58 0.76
C HIS A 814 26.23 -11.73 0.53
N GLY A 815 26.71 -10.97 1.54
CA GLY A 815 27.78 -10.00 1.31
C GLY A 815 27.39 -8.95 0.27
N ASP A 816 26.10 -8.69 0.15
CA ASP A 816 25.47 -7.89 -0.89
C ASP A 816 25.59 -6.40 -0.60
N PHE A 817 25.39 -5.59 -1.64
CA PHE A 817 25.59 -4.15 -1.57
C PHE A 817 24.29 -3.44 -1.17
N ASP A 818 24.30 -2.81 0.01
CA ASP A 818 23.18 -2.03 0.52
C ASP A 818 23.67 -0.77 1.25
N ALA A 819 23.82 0.30 0.48
CA ALA A 819 24.20 1.60 1.02
C ALA A 819 23.10 2.26 1.85
N ILE A 820 21.83 1.87 1.65
CA ILE A 820 20.68 2.53 2.29
C ILE A 820 20.51 2.04 3.73
N SER A 821 20.71 0.75 3.97
CA SER A 821 20.86 0.23 5.34
C SER A 821 22.06 0.84 6.05
N THR A 822 23.21 0.94 5.35
CA THR A 822 24.41 1.57 5.90
C THR A 822 24.20 3.05 6.24
N ALA A 823 23.34 3.77 5.50
CA ALA A 823 23.04 5.18 5.76
C ALA A 823 22.32 5.40 7.10
N VAL A 824 21.56 4.41 7.59
CA VAL A 824 20.91 4.49 8.91
C VAL A 824 21.95 4.49 10.03
N ALA A 825 22.99 3.67 9.96
CA ALA A 825 24.08 3.69 10.94
C ALA A 825 24.75 5.08 11.06
N LEU A 826 24.83 5.83 9.96
CA LEU A 826 25.30 7.22 9.98
C LEU A 826 24.27 8.18 10.58
N ALA A 827 22.98 8.01 10.27
CA ALA A 827 21.92 8.86 10.76
C ALA A 827 21.70 8.74 12.28
N LEU A 828 21.95 7.55 12.84
CA LEU A 828 21.85 7.26 14.27
C LEU A 828 23.07 7.77 15.09
N GLU A 829 24.14 8.26 14.44
CA GLU A 829 25.35 8.91 14.99
C GLU A 829 26.23 8.11 15.98
N GLY A 830 25.67 7.24 16.83
CA GLY A 830 26.44 6.41 17.77
C GLY A 830 27.40 5.42 17.08
N GLU A 831 27.02 4.94 15.90
CA GLU A 831 27.69 3.80 15.26
C GLU A 831 28.84 4.17 14.35
N ARG A 832 28.94 5.45 13.95
CA ARG A 832 29.95 5.92 12.99
C ARG A 832 31.37 5.60 13.44
N SER A 833 31.63 5.60 14.74
CA SER A 833 32.94 5.33 15.32
C SER A 833 33.36 3.84 15.22
N LEU A 834 32.39 2.93 15.10
CA LEU A 834 32.60 1.49 15.04
C LEU A 834 32.79 0.97 13.60
N LEU A 835 32.25 1.71 12.62
CA LEU A 835 32.37 1.36 11.21
C LEU A 835 33.80 1.60 10.68
N PRO A 836 34.42 0.63 9.99
CA PRO A 836 35.68 0.84 9.28
C PRO A 836 35.54 1.97 8.25
N GLN A 837 36.32 3.04 8.43
CA GLN A 837 36.16 4.28 7.68
C GLN A 837 36.43 4.11 6.18
N ASP A 838 37.38 3.26 5.82
CA ASP A 838 37.69 2.91 4.43
C ASP A 838 36.52 2.20 3.74
N LEU A 839 35.92 1.20 4.40
CA LEU A 839 34.75 0.49 3.89
C LEU A 839 33.54 1.41 3.78
N LEU A 840 33.33 2.27 4.78
CA LEU A 840 32.24 3.26 4.79
C LEU A 840 32.34 4.23 3.60
N VAL A 841 33.53 4.81 3.39
CA VAL A 841 33.77 5.72 2.25
C VAL A 841 33.58 4.98 0.93
N ASN A 842 34.11 3.76 0.80
CA ASN A 842 33.95 2.94 -0.42
C ASN A 842 32.49 2.59 -0.70
N THR A 843 31.67 2.29 0.31
CA THR A 843 30.23 2.03 0.17
C THR A 843 29.55 3.21 -0.54
N PHE A 844 29.76 4.43 -0.03
CA PHE A 844 29.10 5.60 -0.57
C PHE A 844 29.73 6.11 -1.89
N GLU A 845 31.02 5.84 -2.14
CA GLU A 845 31.63 6.12 -3.45
C GLU A 845 31.05 5.20 -4.53
N ARG A 846 30.90 3.91 -4.23
CA ARG A 846 30.22 2.97 -5.12
C ARG A 846 28.77 3.39 -5.37
N TYR A 847 28.03 3.71 -4.31
CA TYR A 847 26.66 4.20 -4.44
C TYR A 847 26.58 5.45 -5.32
N TRP A 848 27.48 6.43 -5.11
CA TRP A 848 27.51 7.65 -5.90
C TRP A 848 27.78 7.38 -7.38
N SER A 849 28.71 6.47 -7.70
CA SER A 849 28.97 6.05 -9.09
C SER A 849 27.70 5.46 -9.73
N ASP A 850 27.06 4.51 -9.05
CA ASP A 850 25.84 3.87 -9.52
C ASP A 850 24.68 4.87 -9.69
N PHE A 851 24.56 5.81 -8.75
CA PHE A 851 23.60 6.91 -8.80
C PHE A 851 23.83 7.82 -10.00
N VAL A 852 25.08 8.25 -10.26
CA VAL A 852 25.43 9.11 -11.40
C VAL A 852 25.13 8.40 -12.72
N GLU A 853 25.46 7.11 -12.84
CA GLU A 853 25.13 6.33 -14.03
C GLU A 853 23.62 6.23 -14.27
N ARG A 854 22.82 6.06 -13.21
CA ARG A 854 21.35 6.06 -13.30
C ARG A 854 20.82 7.43 -13.72
N ARG A 855 21.23 8.49 -13.01
CA ARG A 855 20.83 9.88 -13.26
C ARG A 855 21.13 10.32 -14.69
N ASP A 856 22.31 9.97 -15.19
CA ASP A 856 22.78 10.34 -16.52
C ASP A 856 22.27 9.40 -17.62
N GLY A 857 21.43 8.40 -17.29
CA GLY A 857 20.86 7.45 -18.26
C GLY A 857 21.86 6.45 -18.85
N LYS A 858 23.02 6.25 -18.20
CA LYS A 858 24.08 5.32 -18.61
C LYS A 858 23.83 3.89 -18.13
N ARG A 859 23.04 3.72 -17.08
CA ARG A 859 22.64 2.42 -16.52
C ARG A 859 21.15 2.16 -16.75
N LYS A 860 20.84 0.95 -17.22
CA LYS A 860 19.44 0.47 -17.28
C LYS A 860 18.98 0.10 -15.87
N TRP A 861 17.75 0.50 -15.54
CA TRP A 861 17.11 0.18 -14.27
C TRP A 861 15.60 0.03 -14.50
N LYS A 862 14.94 -0.80 -13.68
CA LYS A 862 13.49 -1.04 -13.76
C LYS A 862 12.76 -0.08 -12.83
N ASP A 863 13.15 -0.13 -11.56
CA ASP A 863 12.60 0.62 -10.45
C ASP A 863 13.69 0.90 -9.39
N TYR A 864 13.40 1.81 -8.46
CA TYR A 864 14.18 2.05 -7.24
C TYR A 864 13.26 2.57 -6.12
N THR A 865 13.68 2.45 -4.86
CA THR A 865 12.91 2.94 -3.71
C THR A 865 13.39 4.34 -3.29
N PRO A 866 12.50 5.33 -3.10
CA PRO A 866 12.88 6.64 -2.59
C PRO A 866 13.45 6.67 -1.16
N TYR A 867 13.55 5.54 -0.46
CA TYR A 867 14.37 5.40 0.75
C TYR A 867 15.82 5.85 0.54
N GLU A 868 16.28 5.89 -0.72
CA GLU A 868 17.54 6.51 -1.13
C GLU A 868 17.72 7.98 -0.70
N TRP A 869 16.66 8.67 -0.26
CA TRP A 869 16.79 9.97 0.42
C TRP A 869 17.79 9.94 1.56
N ARG A 870 17.93 8.82 2.29
CA ARG A 870 18.91 8.64 3.37
C ARG A 870 20.35 8.88 2.92
N SER A 871 20.67 8.64 1.65
CA SER A 871 21.99 8.95 1.08
C SER A 871 22.31 10.44 1.12
N VAL A 872 21.29 11.31 1.05
CA VAL A 872 21.48 12.76 1.18
C VAL A 872 22.00 13.10 2.58
N SER A 873 21.42 12.53 3.64
CA SER A 873 21.93 12.68 5.01
C SER A 873 23.35 12.10 5.14
N ALA A 874 23.60 10.92 4.59
CA ALA A 874 24.93 10.31 4.59
C ALA A 874 25.99 11.23 3.94
N PHE A 875 25.69 11.81 2.78
CA PHE A 875 26.58 12.76 2.10
C PHE A 875 26.85 14.02 2.92
N VAL A 876 25.85 14.54 3.64
CA VAL A 876 26.05 15.65 4.57
C VAL A 876 27.05 15.27 5.67
N ARG A 877 26.88 14.10 6.29
CA ARG A 877 27.73 13.62 7.39
C ARG A 877 29.15 13.23 6.95
N LEU A 878 29.31 12.83 5.68
CA LEU A 878 30.60 12.55 5.03
C LEU A 878 31.31 13.80 4.48
N ASP A 879 30.73 15.00 4.63
CA ASP A 879 31.25 16.27 4.07
C ASP A 879 31.25 16.34 2.53
N TRP A 880 30.37 15.60 1.88
CA TRP A 880 30.24 15.56 0.41
C TRP A 880 29.25 16.61 -0.10
N ARG A 881 29.40 17.87 0.36
CA ARG A 881 28.45 18.97 0.11
C ARG A 881 28.03 19.10 -1.35
N ASN A 882 28.96 18.97 -2.29
CA ASN A 882 28.66 19.12 -3.73
C ASN A 882 27.72 18.02 -4.26
N ARG A 883 27.71 16.84 -3.65
CA ARG A 883 26.85 15.70 -4.04
C ARG A 883 25.44 15.79 -3.45
N VAL A 884 25.28 16.50 -2.32
CA VAL A 884 24.01 16.66 -1.60
C VAL A 884 22.93 17.29 -2.48
N TRP A 885 23.23 18.41 -3.13
CA TRP A 885 22.23 19.12 -3.94
C TRP A 885 21.88 18.38 -5.24
N ASP A 886 22.86 17.73 -5.85
CA ASP A 886 22.67 16.90 -7.04
C ASP A 886 21.72 15.73 -6.76
N ALA A 887 21.92 15.02 -5.64
CA ALA A 887 21.06 13.93 -5.21
C ALA A 887 19.65 14.43 -4.85
N ALA A 888 19.55 15.49 -4.04
CA ALA A 888 18.27 16.06 -3.66
C ALA A 888 17.44 16.50 -4.88
N LYS A 889 18.06 17.20 -5.85
CA LYS A 889 17.37 17.63 -7.07
C LYS A 889 16.85 16.45 -7.90
N TYR A 890 17.62 15.37 -7.99
CA TYR A 890 17.20 14.16 -8.69
C TYR A 890 15.95 13.56 -8.04
N PHE A 891 16.00 13.27 -6.74
CA PHE A 891 14.87 12.65 -6.04
C PHE A 891 13.61 13.54 -5.98
N LEU A 892 13.77 14.87 -5.92
CA LEU A 892 12.66 15.82 -6.09
C LEU A 892 11.98 15.67 -7.47
N GLY A 893 12.72 15.26 -8.50
CA GLY A 893 12.20 14.99 -9.84
C GLY A 893 11.30 13.75 -9.94
N ASP A 894 11.35 12.85 -8.96
CA ASP A 894 10.62 11.57 -8.97
C ASP A 894 9.32 11.60 -8.15
N ARG A 895 8.88 12.78 -7.72
CA ARG A 895 7.55 12.96 -7.11
C ARG A 895 6.43 12.66 -8.09
N ALA A 896 5.37 12.02 -7.61
CA ALA A 896 4.28 11.54 -8.45
C ALA A 896 2.88 11.90 -7.90
N PRO A 897 2.08 12.74 -8.60
CA PRO A 897 2.52 13.70 -9.59
C PRO A 897 3.33 14.84 -8.93
N GLN A 898 4.14 15.52 -9.74
CA GLN A 898 4.98 16.63 -9.28
C GLN A 898 4.25 17.70 -8.47
N GLY A 899 3.02 18.04 -8.86
CA GLY A 899 2.22 19.09 -8.22
C GLY A 899 1.62 18.73 -6.86
N TRP A 900 1.78 17.49 -6.37
CA TRP A 900 1.29 17.03 -5.06
C TRP A 900 2.38 16.75 -4.04
N ASN A 901 3.65 17.07 -4.34
CA ASN A 901 4.74 17.06 -3.37
C ASN A 901 4.91 15.72 -2.60
N GLN A 902 4.81 14.58 -3.29
CA GLN A 902 4.78 13.26 -2.66
C GLN A 902 5.54 12.21 -3.45
N TRP A 903 5.89 11.12 -2.78
CA TRP A 903 6.54 9.95 -3.39
C TRP A 903 5.75 8.66 -3.12
N PRO A 904 5.75 7.73 -4.08
CA PRO A 904 5.45 6.33 -3.82
C PRO A 904 6.58 5.67 -3.02
N GLU A 905 6.38 4.44 -2.58
CA GLU A 905 7.44 3.57 -2.06
C GLU A 905 8.39 3.12 -3.18
N VAL A 906 7.86 2.90 -4.38
CA VAL A 906 8.63 2.45 -5.55
C VAL A 906 8.44 3.42 -6.71
N VAL A 907 9.56 3.87 -7.30
CA VAL A 907 9.58 4.68 -8.53
C VAL A 907 10.02 3.80 -9.69
N SER A 908 9.36 3.94 -10.84
CA SER A 908 9.69 3.22 -12.07
C SER A 908 10.15 4.16 -13.18
N HIS A 909 11.06 3.68 -14.03
CA HIS A 909 11.44 4.37 -15.26
C HIS A 909 10.29 4.45 -16.30
N THR A 910 9.22 3.67 -16.12
CA THR A 910 8.01 3.68 -16.96
C THR A 910 6.77 4.11 -16.16
N PRO A 911 6.67 5.38 -15.72
CA PRO A 911 5.64 5.83 -14.77
C PRO A 911 4.20 5.72 -15.27
N ASN A 912 3.97 5.53 -16.58
CA ASN A 912 2.63 5.36 -17.14
C ASN A 912 2.19 3.88 -17.25
N VAL A 913 3.10 2.93 -17.07
CA VAL A 913 2.81 1.49 -17.13
C VAL A 913 2.44 1.02 -15.72
N PRO A 914 1.34 0.29 -15.52
CA PRO A 914 0.96 -0.21 -14.20
C PRO A 914 2.07 -1.04 -13.54
N PHE A 915 2.45 -0.69 -12.32
CA PHE A 915 3.34 -1.45 -11.45
C PHE A 915 2.91 -1.30 -9.99
N PHE A 916 3.43 -2.14 -9.09
CA PHE A 916 3.23 -1.97 -7.66
C PHE A 916 4.09 -0.80 -7.18
N LEU A 917 3.45 0.29 -6.74
CA LEU A 917 4.12 1.49 -6.22
C LEU A 917 4.12 1.56 -4.69
N GLY A 918 3.34 0.70 -4.03
CA GLY A 918 3.03 0.79 -2.61
C GLY A 918 1.87 1.72 -2.31
N ASP A 919 2.00 2.56 -1.28
CA ASP A 919 1.07 3.64 -0.96
C ASP A 919 1.55 5.01 -1.45
N LEU A 920 0.60 5.92 -1.63
CA LEU A 920 0.85 7.28 -2.10
C LEU A 920 -0.02 8.29 -1.32
N PRO A 921 0.59 9.21 -0.55
CA PRO A 921 2.02 9.31 -0.22
C PRO A 921 2.49 8.12 0.64
N HIS A 922 3.77 7.75 0.52
CA HIS A 922 4.44 6.88 1.48
C HIS A 922 5.06 7.73 2.60
N ALA A 923 4.51 7.68 3.81
CA ALA A 923 4.88 8.55 4.92
C ALA A 923 6.27 8.24 5.50
N TRP A 924 6.77 7.01 5.36
CA TRP A 924 8.17 6.70 5.71
C TRP A 924 9.15 7.36 4.74
N VAL A 925 8.87 7.33 3.43
CA VAL A 925 9.69 8.08 2.46
C VAL A 925 9.60 9.58 2.74
N ALA A 926 8.41 10.07 3.11
CA ALA A 926 8.22 11.45 3.49
C ALA A 926 9.08 11.84 4.71
N SER A 927 9.20 10.96 5.72
CA SER A 927 10.07 11.19 6.86
C SER A 927 11.55 11.14 6.48
N ASP A 928 11.99 10.17 5.66
CA ASP A 928 13.37 10.13 5.15
C ASP A 928 13.77 11.41 4.42
N PHE A 929 12.87 11.94 3.58
CA PHE A 929 13.06 13.23 2.93
C PHE A 929 13.19 14.36 3.96
N VAL A 930 12.24 14.48 4.89
CA VAL A 930 12.24 15.53 5.93
C VAL A 930 13.53 15.50 6.73
N ARG A 931 13.92 14.33 7.24
CA ARG A 931 15.13 14.15 8.06
C ARG A 931 16.39 14.52 7.29
N SER A 932 16.50 14.05 6.05
CA SER A 932 17.64 14.32 5.19
C SER A 932 17.76 15.79 4.83
N VAL A 933 16.64 16.45 4.54
CA VAL A 933 16.60 17.90 4.31
C VAL A 933 17.00 18.66 5.56
N LEU A 934 16.43 18.32 6.72
CA LEU A 934 16.75 19.00 7.96
C LEU A 934 18.22 18.83 8.34
N ASP A 935 18.83 17.67 8.06
CA ASP A 935 20.27 17.43 8.25
C ASP A 935 21.14 18.36 7.39
N MET A 936 20.67 18.78 6.21
CA MET A 936 21.37 19.80 5.43
C MET A 936 21.52 21.12 6.23
N PHE A 937 20.51 21.47 7.03
CA PHE A 937 20.46 22.70 7.81
C PHE A 937 21.06 22.57 9.19
N ALA A 938 20.82 21.48 9.92
CA ALA A 938 21.45 21.19 11.19
C ALA A 938 21.29 19.73 11.62
N TYR A 939 22.33 19.14 12.21
CA TYR A 939 22.27 17.83 12.84
C TYR A 939 23.17 17.77 14.09
N THR A 940 22.81 16.93 15.05
CA THR A 940 23.63 16.65 16.24
C THR A 940 24.74 15.69 15.86
N ARG A 941 25.98 15.99 16.27
CA ARG A 941 27.12 15.08 16.19
C ARG A 941 27.46 14.58 17.59
N GLU A 942 27.12 13.32 17.86
CA GLU A 942 27.22 12.76 19.22
C GLU A 942 28.67 12.58 19.66
N SER A 943 29.57 12.20 18.74
CA SER A 943 30.98 11.87 19.01
C SER A 943 31.76 12.96 19.76
N ASP A 944 31.39 14.23 19.56
CA ASP A 944 31.99 15.37 20.27
C ASP A 944 30.94 16.30 20.89
N SER A 945 29.69 15.84 20.97
CA SER A 945 28.55 16.58 21.55
C SER A 945 28.40 17.99 20.95
N SER A 946 28.42 18.09 19.63
CA SER A 946 28.25 19.35 18.91
C SER A 946 26.96 19.40 18.08
N LEU A 947 26.51 20.61 17.75
CA LEU A 947 25.41 20.85 16.81
C LEU A 947 25.99 21.45 15.53
N VAL A 948 26.05 20.67 14.45
CA VAL A 948 26.60 21.11 13.17
C VAL A 948 25.52 21.85 12.38
N ILE A 949 25.82 23.03 11.87
CA ILE A 949 24.88 23.86 11.10
C ILE A 949 25.32 24.06 9.65
N ALA A 950 24.32 24.15 8.77
CA ALA A 950 24.43 24.45 7.35
C ALA A 950 25.43 23.58 6.57
N ALA A 951 25.62 22.31 6.98
CA ALA A 951 26.59 21.38 6.39
C ALA A 951 26.19 20.92 4.97
N GLY A 952 24.90 20.83 4.68
CA GLY A 952 24.37 20.44 3.37
C GLY A 952 23.77 21.59 2.54
N VAL A 953 23.70 22.81 3.08
CA VAL A 953 23.10 23.96 2.37
C VAL A 953 23.96 24.34 1.15
N PRO A 954 23.39 24.51 -0.05
CA PRO A 954 24.15 24.95 -1.22
C PRO A 954 24.80 26.33 -0.98
N VAL A 955 26.10 26.47 -1.28
CA VAL A 955 26.86 27.70 -0.98
C VAL A 955 26.32 28.93 -1.69
N HIS A 956 25.81 28.76 -2.91
CA HIS A 956 25.23 29.85 -3.68
C HIS A 956 23.93 30.39 -3.06
N TRP A 957 23.31 29.66 -2.12
CA TRP A 957 22.14 30.15 -1.41
C TRP A 957 22.46 31.20 -0.35
N PHE A 958 23.72 31.34 0.06
CA PHE A 958 24.11 32.38 1.00
C PHE A 958 24.06 33.78 0.37
N GLY A 959 24.04 33.90 -0.96
CA GLY A 959 23.91 35.18 -1.65
C GLY A 959 22.53 35.85 -1.49
N GLY A 960 22.44 37.14 -1.83
CA GLY A 960 21.17 37.87 -1.79
C GLY A 960 20.61 38.00 -0.38
N LYS A 961 19.41 37.45 -0.12
CA LYS A 961 18.80 37.41 1.22
C LYS A 961 19.38 36.32 2.13
N GLY A 962 20.18 35.41 1.60
CA GLY A 962 20.74 34.29 2.36
C GLY A 962 19.71 33.22 2.72
N VAL A 963 20.04 32.45 3.75
CA VAL A 963 19.23 31.34 4.28
C VAL A 963 18.93 31.58 5.75
N ALA A 964 17.67 31.46 6.15
CA ALA A 964 17.27 31.54 7.55
C ALA A 964 16.55 30.27 8.01
N LEU A 965 16.82 29.86 9.24
CA LEU A 965 16.16 28.77 9.95
C LEU A 965 15.53 29.35 11.21
N HIS A 966 14.27 29.02 11.47
CA HIS A 966 13.53 29.51 12.63
C HIS A 966 12.92 28.34 13.40
N ASP A 967 13.26 28.27 14.69
CA ASP A 967 12.66 27.40 15.70
C ASP A 967 12.75 25.88 15.41
N LEU A 968 13.77 25.45 14.64
CA LEU A 968 14.04 24.02 14.44
C LEU A 968 14.25 23.36 15.80
N ARG A 969 13.56 22.25 16.06
CA ARG A 969 13.72 21.51 17.31
C ARG A 969 14.94 20.62 17.25
N THR A 970 15.70 20.65 18.33
CA THR A 970 16.88 19.84 18.57
C THR A 970 16.83 19.33 20.00
N PRO A 971 17.56 18.26 20.35
CA PRO A 971 17.71 17.81 21.75
C PRO A 971 18.19 18.89 22.72
N GLN A 972 18.84 19.94 22.20
CA GLN A 972 19.39 21.06 22.97
C GLN A 972 18.44 22.26 23.06
N GLY A 973 17.32 22.27 22.35
CA GLY A 973 16.34 23.37 22.34
C GLY A 973 15.99 23.84 20.94
N ARG A 974 15.62 25.12 20.81
CA ARG A 974 15.18 25.72 19.53
C ARG A 974 16.36 26.41 18.84
N LEU A 975 16.72 25.92 17.65
CA LEU A 975 17.76 26.51 16.82
C LEU A 975 17.15 27.52 15.84
N SER A 976 17.65 28.75 15.89
CA SER A 976 17.38 29.79 14.90
C SER A 976 18.67 30.46 14.45
N TYR A 977 18.88 30.53 13.14
CA TYR A 977 20.04 31.22 12.56
C TYR A 977 19.72 31.87 11.21
N HIS A 978 20.54 32.84 10.81
CA HIS A 978 20.55 33.42 9.46
C HIS A 978 21.98 33.45 8.92
N ILE A 979 22.19 32.97 7.70
CA ILE A 979 23.47 32.99 6.99
C ILE A 979 23.33 33.85 5.74
N GLN A 980 24.20 34.85 5.60
CA GLN A 980 24.23 35.74 4.44
C GLN A 980 25.66 36.02 4.01
N GLY A 981 25.94 35.84 2.72
CA GLY A 981 27.22 36.04 2.08
C GLY A 981 27.21 37.24 1.13
N SER A 982 28.36 37.92 1.06
CA SER A 982 28.71 38.95 0.09
C SER A 982 30.09 38.64 -0.49
N GLU A 983 30.55 39.41 -1.48
CA GLU A 983 31.92 39.24 -2.03
C GLU A 983 33.02 39.40 -0.97
N LYS A 984 32.78 40.19 0.08
CA LYS A 984 33.80 40.51 1.09
C LYS A 984 33.66 39.74 2.39
N LYS A 985 32.45 39.35 2.78
CA LYS A 985 32.17 38.74 4.08
C LYS A 985 31.04 37.71 4.01
N LEU A 986 31.17 36.66 4.82
CA LEU A 986 30.09 35.76 5.20
C LEU A 986 29.68 36.05 6.66
N ARG A 987 28.39 36.26 6.90
CA ARG A 987 27.81 36.57 8.21
C ARG A 987 26.87 35.45 8.65
N ILE A 988 26.95 35.08 9.92
CA ILE A 988 26.04 34.14 10.57
C ILE A 988 25.50 34.77 11.85
N ASP A 989 24.18 34.95 11.93
CA ASP A 989 23.49 35.42 13.13
C ASP A 989 22.78 34.25 13.81
N LEU A 990 23.26 33.81 14.96
CA LEU A 990 22.68 32.76 15.79
C LEU A 990 21.92 33.36 16.97
N LYS A 991 20.66 32.94 17.17
CA LYS A 991 19.83 33.40 18.28
C LYS A 991 20.06 32.58 19.55
N SER A 992 19.60 33.11 20.67
CA SER A 992 19.40 32.32 21.90
C SER A 992 18.27 31.31 21.68
N GLY A 993 18.29 30.18 22.40
CA GLY A 993 17.24 29.15 22.29
C GLY A 993 17.74 27.74 22.56
N LEU A 994 19.07 27.55 22.56
CA LEU A 994 19.73 26.30 22.88
C LEU A 994 20.35 26.33 24.28
N VAL A 995 20.26 25.21 24.97
CA VAL A 995 21.24 24.81 25.99
C VAL A 995 22.53 24.49 25.24
N MET A 996 23.60 25.19 25.54
CA MET A 996 24.82 25.09 24.75
C MET A 996 25.38 23.64 24.75
N PRO A 997 25.54 22.99 23.57
CA PRO A 997 26.26 21.71 23.50
C PRO A 997 27.71 21.88 24.01
N SER A 998 28.26 20.88 24.67
CA SER A 998 29.65 20.93 25.18
C SER A 998 30.68 21.07 24.06
N GLY A 999 30.43 20.45 22.89
CA GLY A 999 31.22 20.63 21.67
C GLY A 999 30.95 21.93 20.92
N GLY A 1000 29.94 22.70 21.33
CA GLY A 1000 29.54 23.95 20.70
C GLY A 1000 28.61 23.79 19.49
N VAL A 1001 28.22 24.92 18.91
CA VAL A 1001 27.61 24.99 17.57
C VAL A 1001 28.74 25.06 16.55
N VAL A 1002 28.75 24.15 15.58
CA VAL A 1002 29.83 23.98 14.61
C VAL A 1002 29.38 24.47 13.25
N PHE A 1003 30.09 25.46 12.71
CA PHE A 1003 29.99 25.84 11.30
C PHE A 1003 31.21 25.34 10.53
N ARG A 1004 30.97 24.54 9.49
CA ARG A 1004 32.04 24.00 8.64
C ARG A 1004 32.27 24.92 7.45
N TRP A 1005 33.53 25.25 7.16
CA TRP A 1005 33.88 26.10 6.03
C TRP A 1005 33.39 25.47 4.73
N PRO A 1006 32.48 26.12 3.97
CA PRO A 1006 31.77 25.44 2.90
C PRO A 1006 32.41 25.63 1.52
N TYR A 1007 33.46 26.45 1.42
CA TYR A 1007 34.17 26.76 0.17
C TYR A 1007 35.49 25.99 0.05
N ALA A 1008 36.01 25.86 -1.17
CA ALA A 1008 37.37 25.35 -1.39
C ALA A 1008 38.42 26.23 -0.70
N GLY A 1009 39.55 25.63 -0.30
CA GLY A 1009 40.63 26.33 0.38
C GLY A 1009 40.35 26.60 1.86
N ALA A 1010 41.19 27.46 2.46
CA ALA A 1010 41.12 27.84 3.86
C ALA A 1010 40.17 29.05 4.08
N PRO A 1011 39.48 29.13 5.23
CA PRO A 1011 38.68 30.30 5.60
C PRO A 1011 39.56 31.53 5.85
N GLY A 1012 38.98 32.72 5.67
CA GLY A 1012 39.63 33.98 6.07
C GLY A 1012 39.57 34.23 7.58
N VAL A 1013 39.92 35.46 7.98
CA VAL A 1013 39.86 35.85 9.40
C VAL A 1013 38.41 35.80 9.89
N SER A 1014 38.18 35.01 10.93
CA SER A 1014 36.87 34.82 11.54
C SER A 1014 36.78 35.50 12.89
N ARG A 1015 35.64 36.15 13.14
CA ARG A 1015 35.31 36.77 14.42
C ARG A 1015 33.98 36.25 14.93
N VAL A 1016 33.92 35.90 16.21
CA VAL A 1016 32.68 35.55 16.92
C VAL A 1016 32.45 36.63 17.96
N ASN A 1017 31.36 37.37 17.86
CA ASN A 1017 31.05 38.53 18.72
C ASN A 1017 32.19 39.57 18.76
N GLY A 1018 32.90 39.75 17.64
CA GLY A 1018 34.02 40.69 17.50
C GLY A 1018 35.39 40.12 17.88
N GLU A 1019 35.46 38.97 18.55
CA GLU A 1019 36.71 38.33 18.96
C GLU A 1019 37.24 37.38 17.88
N VAL A 1020 38.52 37.52 17.51
CA VAL A 1020 39.17 36.64 16.52
C VAL A 1020 39.16 35.21 17.05
N THR A 1021 38.56 34.30 16.27
CA THR A 1021 38.37 32.90 16.66
C THR A 1021 39.10 32.00 15.67
N ALA A 1022 39.89 31.07 16.20
CA ALA A 1022 40.64 30.11 15.39
C ALA A 1022 39.75 28.97 14.87
N TRP A 1023 40.08 28.45 13.69
CA TRP A 1023 39.45 27.26 13.12
C TRP A 1023 40.18 25.99 13.59
N GLN A 1024 39.42 24.93 13.85
CA GLN A 1024 39.94 23.59 14.07
C GLN A 1024 39.80 22.80 12.76
N GLY A 1025 40.88 22.75 11.97
CA GLY A 1025 40.81 22.25 10.60
C GLY A 1025 39.86 23.11 9.76
N ARG A 1026 38.72 22.54 9.36
CA ARG A 1026 37.67 23.23 8.58
C ARG A 1026 36.47 23.66 9.43
N GLU A 1027 36.54 23.54 10.76
CA GLU A 1027 35.42 23.80 11.66
C GLU A 1027 35.63 25.05 12.52
N LEU A 1028 34.61 25.91 12.57
CA LEU A 1028 34.52 27.03 13.49
C LEU A 1028 33.56 26.63 14.61
N ARG A 1029 34.08 26.56 15.84
CA ARG A 1029 33.29 26.24 17.04
C ARG A 1029 32.81 27.51 17.71
N ILE A 1030 31.51 27.62 17.87
CA ILE A 1030 30.82 28.72 18.54
C ILE A 1030 30.41 28.18 19.91
N LEU A 1031 30.88 28.81 20.99
CA LEU A 1031 30.74 28.30 22.37
C LEU A 1031 29.75 29.09 23.23
N ARG A 1032 29.14 30.14 22.68
CA ARG A 1032 28.19 31.02 23.38
C ARG A 1032 27.10 31.49 22.42
N LEU A 1033 25.89 31.71 22.95
CA LEU A 1033 24.73 32.25 22.22
C LEU A 1033 24.10 33.41 22.99
N PRO A 1034 23.48 34.41 22.31
CA PRO A 1034 23.48 34.58 20.86
C PRO A 1034 24.89 34.88 20.32
N ALA A 1035 25.10 34.64 19.04
CA ALA A 1035 26.38 34.87 18.39
C ALA A 1035 26.22 35.56 17.04
N MET A 1036 27.08 36.54 16.78
CA MET A 1036 27.31 37.08 15.45
C MET A 1036 28.69 36.61 14.98
N VAL A 1037 28.71 35.83 13.90
CA VAL A 1037 29.94 35.38 13.26
C VAL A 1037 30.17 36.19 11.99
N GLU A 1038 31.37 36.74 11.85
CA GLU A 1038 31.83 37.38 10.62
C GLU A 1038 33.09 36.69 10.11
N ILE A 1039 33.08 36.25 8.86
CA ILE A 1039 34.21 35.59 8.20
C ILE A 1039 34.58 36.41 6.97
N ASP A 1040 35.81 36.91 6.92
CA ASP A 1040 36.32 37.62 5.75
C ASP A 1040 36.47 36.63 4.57
N MET A 1041 35.91 36.97 3.40
CA MET A 1041 35.95 36.09 2.22
C MET A 1041 37.33 36.16 1.56
N PRO A 1042 38.07 35.02 1.43
CA PRO A 1042 39.36 34.97 0.75
C PRO A 1042 39.28 35.53 -0.68
N THR A 1043 40.30 36.28 -1.09
CA THR A 1043 40.37 36.91 -2.43
C THR A 1043 40.27 35.89 -3.57
N ALA A 1044 40.75 34.66 -3.35
CA ALA A 1044 40.66 33.55 -4.31
C ALA A 1044 39.21 33.08 -4.58
N LEU A 1045 38.25 33.45 -3.72
CA LEU A 1045 36.82 33.16 -3.89
C LEU A 1045 36.04 34.38 -4.42
N HIS A 1046 36.73 35.50 -4.69
CA HIS A 1046 36.08 36.65 -5.31
C HIS A 1046 35.81 36.29 -6.77
N PRO A 1047 34.60 36.54 -7.30
CA PRO A 1047 34.32 36.29 -8.71
C PRO A 1047 35.32 37.07 -9.57
N VAL A 1048 36.13 36.36 -10.36
CA VAL A 1048 37.00 36.98 -11.37
C VAL A 1048 36.08 37.74 -12.33
N GLY A 1049 36.37 39.02 -12.55
CA GLY A 1049 35.48 39.99 -13.19
C GLY A 1049 34.71 39.44 -14.41
N ARG A 1050 33.42 39.77 -14.43
CA ARG A 1050 32.45 39.49 -15.50
C ARG A 1050 32.96 39.85 -16.90
#